data_AF-A0A812GUF6-F1
#
_entry.id   AF-A0A812GUF6-F1
#
_cell.length_a   1.000
_cell.length_b   1.000
_cell.length_c   1.000
_cell.angle_alpha   90.00
_cell.angle_beta   90.00
_cell.angle_gamma   90.00
#
_symmetry.space_group_name_H-M   'P 1'
#
loop_
_entity.id
_entity.type
_entity.pdbx_description
1 polymer ?
#
loop_
_entity_poly.entity_id
_entity_poly.type
_entity_poly.pdbx_seq_one_letter_code
_entity_poly.pdbx_strand_id
1 'polypeptide(L)'
;MATFEAQRRARLDELKVDKEEISKSMWEPLPTVHPSCLRVAIYNTLADSMSDDGFLVKPILADWPADKDMVPTKEGENVHFRDLLAEMMSSKGDLEALQRCQAKYNIPVSQENTHATVDWEARRSQMMCFLECFSPDIMVFTEVDHYAEFVSSLRGLGYVSQLPTASASSPYRPAHLDSFSDKTPEKARLFQQEWESRGYAFLPHLGSVSMHVHMQTTGLDKRILEAARKSGEPDLVEKITDPRKGLLSRNWYQLIQPGTSKMLLENAGVEDAASLDDMGVAVFWKDRRLLATELRTQPYPGGGKGFVQVKLQDRKDPEKSVVVMGTHLSSGDTPKDEDERLQCELLCEGGLIPEIHQLRASGENLVVCMDANSDPSFKAATSPSTCWKELRQAVGNSVWDGFFTPDGNFLDQSDQGLEQPVTTNKVRGPQSAQAKKIGNHAYYLIDHIFYSPGSFGHHDHAKSAEDALQKVLPSLKDPSDHYPVIVLPIAAAFGFAQLCAMKALRFYDAGSLKVIAQVNLPLTALLSWLLLDRRYSVKKWLAVGLMLVTNIAFLQVRMLVLQPSSCREAFCEELPFRIAPKVLGMFYFLLGIAISCSASIFAEKFLKKWPEEPFYILKTNLMIGELMLAVLGVVNNFSNEESTDKNSDSCSWDQFNDWKRQLPVVLVWLLHGWIAGLLVKRCSALVKNVSHILSTLATYGYALLTHALPFSWPVTQAGVLVLLAVLNFASTSDERTQKDKDILRQRRRMEAVQTADFVMLLLSWHLWILALIWFLGFAELVPKQGLLAGIEDGSVVLLSCGQLCGSLSRSAPNGEWPAWRKPWYLAWVVVLAILAFGFVQTSALVVGALCGLLAAAMAWACPAGPAGHTPEPKGPDAVLGRGLVILDGMAGVLLAVWQARKVSWHSGVEMLAVSITALPLLMFSLGLLLSSHGSLLTSVPTVMLHLAVAAASSASLNDWTAVAMLMVILLAHLALYLPLPLRDPDSNPFYTSLRRGGQKFARFLAQPVSGFGEENS
;
A
#
# COMPACT_ATOMS: atom_id res chain seq x y z
N MET A 1 0.10 7.35 -29.97
CA MET A 1 1.09 6.93 -28.97
C MET A 1 2.42 6.68 -29.65
N ALA A 2 2.46 5.73 -30.61
CA ALA A 2 3.66 5.39 -31.35
C ALA A 2 4.42 6.60 -31.95
N THR A 3 3.71 7.63 -32.42
CA THR A 3 4.33 8.88 -32.92
C THR A 3 5.13 9.61 -31.84
N PHE A 4 4.50 9.96 -30.71
CA PHE A 4 5.15 10.68 -29.61
C PHE A 4 6.26 9.85 -28.95
N GLU A 5 6.07 8.54 -28.78
CA GLU A 5 7.11 7.64 -28.26
C GLU A 5 8.28 7.46 -29.26
N ALA A 6 8.03 7.51 -30.57
CA ALA A 6 9.11 7.50 -31.58
C ALA A 6 9.89 8.82 -31.59
N GLN A 7 9.21 9.97 -31.51
CA GLN A 7 9.83 11.29 -31.38
C GLN A 7 10.68 11.37 -30.10
N ARG A 8 10.10 10.95 -28.97
CA ARG A 8 10.79 10.84 -27.67
C ARG A 8 12.02 9.94 -27.75
N ARG A 9 11.91 8.75 -28.35
CA ARG A 9 13.06 7.83 -28.52
C ARG A 9 14.17 8.43 -29.37
N ALA A 10 13.84 9.02 -30.51
CA ALA A 10 14.81 9.69 -31.37
C ALA A 10 15.55 10.80 -30.60
N ARG A 11 14.80 11.65 -29.88
CA ARG A 11 15.37 12.73 -29.08
C ARG A 11 16.26 12.22 -27.93
N LEU A 12 15.86 11.16 -27.24
CA LEU A 12 16.67 10.54 -26.18
C LEU A 12 17.90 9.80 -26.72
N ASP A 13 17.82 9.18 -27.91
CA ASP A 13 18.98 8.61 -28.62
C ASP A 13 19.97 9.72 -29.06
N GLU A 14 19.50 10.90 -29.52
CA GLU A 14 20.33 12.08 -29.80
C GLU A 14 21.06 12.58 -28.55
N LEU A 15 20.37 12.59 -27.40
CA LEU A 15 20.88 12.98 -26.09
C LEU A 15 21.74 11.88 -25.42
N LYS A 16 22.17 10.86 -26.16
CA LYS A 16 22.98 9.70 -25.70
C LYS A 16 22.39 8.89 -24.53
N VAL A 17 21.08 8.93 -24.29
CA VAL A 17 20.46 8.28 -23.14
C VAL A 17 20.51 6.75 -23.28
N ASP A 18 20.77 6.04 -22.17
CA ASP A 18 20.84 4.59 -22.15
C ASP A 18 19.51 3.95 -22.55
N LYS A 19 19.57 3.01 -23.49
CA LYS A 19 18.42 2.33 -24.09
C LYS A 19 17.67 1.47 -23.07
N GLU A 20 18.32 1.04 -22.00
CA GLU A 20 17.65 0.40 -20.86
C GLU A 20 16.76 1.41 -20.11
N GLU A 21 17.26 2.61 -19.80
CA GLU A 21 16.51 3.65 -19.09
C GLU A 21 15.41 4.28 -19.96
N ILE A 22 15.63 4.47 -21.28
CA ILE A 22 14.58 4.83 -22.26
C ILE A 22 13.42 3.81 -22.22
N SER A 23 13.75 2.51 -22.08
CA SER A 23 12.75 1.44 -22.03
C SER A 23 12.03 1.36 -20.69
N LYS A 24 12.74 1.53 -19.56
CA LYS A 24 12.16 1.57 -18.20
C LYS A 24 11.18 2.74 -17.99
N SER A 25 11.41 3.84 -18.70
CA SER A 25 10.64 5.08 -18.56
C SER A 25 9.36 5.12 -19.41
N MET A 26 9.03 4.07 -20.16
CA MET A 26 7.73 3.93 -20.83
C MET A 26 6.55 3.99 -19.86
N TRP A 27 5.38 4.42 -20.34
CA TRP A 27 4.11 4.33 -19.62
C TRP A 27 3.33 3.04 -19.97
N GLU A 28 2.78 2.38 -18.95
CA GLU A 28 1.78 1.31 -19.13
C GLU A 28 0.39 1.97 -19.29
N PRO A 29 -0.43 1.59 -20.28
CA PRO A 29 -1.81 2.08 -20.38
C PRO A 29 -2.66 1.65 -19.17
N LEU A 30 -3.51 2.54 -18.65
CA LEU A 30 -4.50 2.16 -17.64
C LEU A 30 -5.69 1.42 -18.27
N PRO A 31 -6.39 0.55 -17.50
CA PRO A 31 -7.62 -0.06 -17.97
C PRO A 31 -8.70 0.99 -18.30
N THR A 32 -9.61 0.66 -19.21
CA THR A 32 -10.67 1.57 -19.65
C THR A 32 -11.72 1.78 -18.56
N VAL A 33 -11.71 2.96 -17.93
CA VAL A 33 -12.76 3.41 -17.01
C VAL A 33 -14.13 3.47 -17.71
N HIS A 34 -15.21 3.20 -16.97
CA HIS A 34 -16.59 3.21 -17.47
C HIS A 34 -16.99 4.57 -18.08
N PRO A 35 -17.77 4.62 -19.19
CA PRO A 35 -18.08 5.87 -19.89
C PRO A 35 -18.83 6.95 -19.09
N SER A 36 -19.43 6.61 -17.95
CA SER A 36 -20.14 7.56 -17.08
C SER A 36 -19.21 8.30 -16.10
N CYS A 37 -18.02 7.78 -15.83
CA CYS A 37 -17.07 8.40 -14.89
C CYS A 37 -16.21 9.42 -15.63
N LEU A 38 -15.86 10.52 -14.97
CA LEU A 38 -14.87 11.49 -15.46
C LEU A 38 -13.50 11.16 -14.85
N ARG A 39 -12.47 11.03 -15.68
CA ARG A 39 -11.09 11.05 -15.22
C ARG A 39 -10.61 12.50 -15.17
N VAL A 40 -10.27 12.98 -13.97
CA VAL A 40 -9.52 14.23 -13.78
C VAL A 40 -8.06 13.87 -13.51
N ALA A 41 -7.14 14.69 -13.98
CA ALA A 41 -5.74 14.65 -13.59
C ALA A 41 -5.23 16.09 -13.35
N ILE A 42 -4.26 16.21 -12.44
CA ILE A 42 -3.43 17.41 -12.28
C ILE A 42 -1.98 17.08 -12.68
N TYR A 43 -1.26 18.06 -13.21
CA TYR A 43 0.14 17.90 -13.60
C TYR A 43 0.88 19.25 -13.57
N ASN A 44 1.77 19.46 -12.59
CA ASN A 44 2.73 20.56 -12.68
C ASN A 44 3.70 20.27 -13.84
N THR A 45 3.97 21.25 -14.71
CA THR A 45 4.85 21.08 -15.89
C THR A 45 6.29 21.52 -15.67
N LEU A 46 6.55 22.27 -14.59
CA LEU A 46 7.81 22.94 -14.34
C LEU A 46 8.99 21.97 -14.18
N ALA A 47 10.01 22.17 -15.02
CA ALA A 47 11.39 21.76 -14.73
C ALA A 47 12.41 22.79 -15.22
N ASP A 48 12.04 23.66 -16.15
CA ASP A 48 12.88 24.68 -16.81
C ASP A 48 13.36 25.79 -15.87
N SER A 49 12.77 25.92 -14.67
CA SER A 49 13.29 26.75 -13.57
C SER A 49 13.86 25.95 -12.38
N MET A 50 14.21 24.67 -12.60
CA MET A 50 15.15 23.99 -11.71
C MET A 50 16.53 24.65 -11.77
N SER A 51 17.39 24.30 -10.83
CA SER A 51 18.79 24.70 -10.85
C SER A 51 19.62 23.71 -11.67
N ASP A 52 20.66 24.21 -12.35
CA ASP A 52 21.56 23.46 -13.27
C ASP A 52 22.54 22.51 -12.52
N ASP A 53 22.12 22.02 -11.35
CA ASP A 53 22.88 21.16 -10.46
C ASP A 53 22.82 19.70 -10.96
N GLY A 54 23.59 19.44 -12.03
CA GLY A 54 23.64 18.23 -12.86
C GLY A 54 23.63 16.85 -12.16
N PHE A 55 24.02 16.83 -10.89
CA PHE A 55 24.28 15.64 -10.09
C PHE A 55 23.08 15.19 -9.23
N LEU A 56 21.98 15.96 -9.20
CA LEU A 56 20.79 15.67 -8.39
C LEU A 56 19.72 14.81 -9.07
N VAL A 57 19.87 14.56 -10.37
CA VAL A 57 19.07 13.59 -11.12
C VAL A 57 19.78 12.23 -11.16
N LYS A 58 19.01 11.15 -11.32
CA LYS A 58 19.57 9.81 -11.51
C LYS A 58 20.46 9.78 -12.78
N PRO A 59 21.59 9.05 -12.81
CA PRO A 59 22.31 8.79 -14.05
C PRO A 59 21.45 8.05 -15.08
N ILE A 60 21.43 8.59 -16.30
CA ILE A 60 20.66 8.08 -17.45
C ILE A 60 21.47 8.02 -18.76
N LEU A 61 22.65 8.66 -18.83
CA LEU A 61 23.49 8.64 -20.03
C LEU A 61 24.15 7.27 -20.27
N ALA A 62 24.31 6.89 -21.55
CA ALA A 62 24.98 5.66 -21.95
C ALA A 62 26.52 5.70 -21.75
N ASP A 63 27.11 6.90 -21.66
CA ASP A 63 28.53 7.17 -21.43
C ASP A 63 28.83 7.67 -20.00
N TRP A 64 27.94 7.39 -19.03
CA TRP A 64 28.17 7.72 -17.61
C TRP A 64 29.44 7.03 -17.05
N PRO A 65 30.37 7.77 -16.41
CA PRO A 65 31.70 7.24 -16.06
C PRO A 65 31.76 6.49 -14.72
N ALA A 66 30.61 6.15 -14.13
CA ALA A 66 30.48 5.46 -12.85
C ALA A 66 29.43 4.34 -12.93
N ASP A 67 29.33 3.50 -11.90
CA ASP A 67 28.24 2.52 -11.80
C ASP A 67 26.86 3.22 -11.70
N LYS A 68 25.77 2.51 -12.07
CA LYS A 68 24.42 3.08 -12.20
C LYS A 68 23.80 3.68 -10.91
N ASP A 69 24.40 3.42 -9.74
CA ASP A 69 23.98 3.95 -8.44
C ASP A 69 25.05 4.90 -7.82
N MET A 70 26.03 5.32 -8.62
CA MET A 70 27.19 6.15 -8.24
C MET A 70 27.24 7.47 -9.01
N VAL A 71 27.72 8.51 -8.34
CA VAL A 71 27.96 9.85 -8.86
C VAL A 71 29.47 10.11 -8.91
N PRO A 72 30.03 10.49 -10.07
CA PRO A 72 31.44 10.86 -10.19
C PRO A 72 31.71 12.24 -9.57
N THR A 73 32.88 12.41 -8.94
CA THR A 73 33.38 13.69 -8.46
C THR A 73 34.40 14.29 -9.43
N LYS A 74 34.67 15.58 -9.27
CA LYS A 74 35.74 16.32 -9.94
C LYS A 74 37.13 15.77 -9.66
N GLU A 75 37.32 15.14 -8.51
CA GLU A 75 38.55 14.49 -8.06
C GLU A 75 38.73 13.08 -8.70
N GLY A 76 37.71 12.57 -9.40
CA GLY A 76 37.72 11.23 -10.02
C GLY A 76 37.31 10.11 -9.06
N GLU A 77 36.70 10.44 -7.92
CA GLU A 77 36.08 9.48 -7.02
C GLU A 77 34.65 9.16 -7.49
N ASN A 78 34.13 7.99 -7.10
CA ASN A 78 32.73 7.63 -7.31
C ASN A 78 32.05 7.47 -5.95
N VAL A 79 30.96 8.20 -5.71
CA VAL A 79 30.24 8.29 -4.43
C VAL A 79 28.80 7.80 -4.62
N HIS A 80 28.21 7.07 -3.66
CA HIS A 80 26.80 6.66 -3.80
C HIS A 80 25.87 7.88 -3.82
N PHE A 81 24.82 7.83 -4.65
CA PHE A 81 23.83 8.90 -4.74
C PHE A 81 23.20 9.25 -3.36
N ARG A 82 23.04 8.24 -2.49
CA ARG A 82 22.59 8.44 -1.09
C ARG A 82 23.55 9.30 -0.26
N ASP A 83 24.85 9.15 -0.46
CA ASP A 83 25.88 9.84 0.33
C ASP A 83 26.03 11.30 -0.13
N LEU A 84 25.88 11.55 -1.44
CA LEU A 84 25.68 12.89 -2.01
C LEU A 84 24.48 13.60 -1.34
N LEU A 85 23.33 12.93 -1.25
CA LEU A 85 22.15 13.51 -0.60
C LEU A 85 22.40 13.79 0.89
N ALA A 86 23.12 12.91 1.61
CA ALA A 86 23.48 13.15 3.00
C ALA A 86 24.46 14.33 3.17
N GLU A 87 25.44 14.48 2.27
CA GLU A 87 26.38 15.62 2.22
C GLU A 87 25.63 16.94 1.97
N MET A 88 24.66 16.95 1.05
CA MET A 88 23.82 18.13 0.82
C MET A 88 22.89 18.46 1.98
N MET A 89 22.19 17.47 2.54
CA MET A 89 21.25 17.68 3.65
C MET A 89 21.96 18.15 4.93
N SER A 90 23.18 17.68 5.18
CA SER A 90 24.02 18.16 6.29
C SER A 90 24.66 19.53 6.03
N SER A 91 24.79 19.94 4.76
CA SER A 91 25.24 21.29 4.35
C SER A 91 24.13 22.35 4.41
N LYS A 92 22.86 21.97 4.67
CA LYS A 92 21.71 22.89 4.67
C LYS A 92 21.91 24.06 5.64
N GLY A 93 21.96 25.27 5.08
CA GLY A 93 22.16 26.53 5.82
C GLY A 93 23.61 27.03 5.87
N ASP A 94 24.60 26.19 5.55
CA ASP A 94 25.99 26.62 5.33
C ASP A 94 26.21 26.85 3.82
N LEU A 95 26.23 28.13 3.43
CA LEU A 95 26.44 28.53 2.03
C LEU A 95 27.80 28.10 1.49
N GLU A 96 28.85 28.04 2.33
CA GLU A 96 30.16 27.58 1.87
C GLU A 96 30.19 26.06 1.70
N ALA A 97 29.53 25.28 2.59
CA ALA A 97 29.43 23.83 2.44
C ALA A 97 28.65 23.47 1.17
N LEU A 98 27.56 24.19 0.88
CA LEU A 98 26.79 24.03 -0.35
C LEU A 98 27.62 24.39 -1.59
N GLN A 99 28.45 25.43 -1.54
CA GLN A 99 29.40 25.76 -2.63
C GLN A 99 30.52 24.72 -2.78
N ARG A 100 31.03 24.15 -1.68
CA ARG A 100 32.03 23.05 -1.71
C ARG A 100 31.42 21.79 -2.35
N CYS A 101 30.21 21.41 -1.94
CA CYS A 101 29.45 20.31 -2.51
C CYS A 101 29.21 20.53 -4.02
N GLN A 102 28.75 21.72 -4.42
CA GLN A 102 28.60 22.09 -5.81
C GLN A 102 29.92 21.95 -6.60
N ALA A 103 31.03 22.47 -6.07
CA ALA A 103 32.33 22.45 -6.75
C ALA A 103 32.93 21.05 -6.91
N LYS A 104 32.47 20.08 -6.11
CA LYS A 104 32.84 18.65 -6.14
C LYS A 104 32.05 17.85 -7.17
N TYR A 105 30.74 18.09 -7.28
CA TYR A 105 29.84 17.27 -8.12
C TYR A 105 29.40 17.94 -9.44
N ASN A 106 29.49 19.26 -9.58
CA ASN A 106 29.11 19.98 -10.80
C ASN A 106 30.19 19.86 -11.90
N ILE A 107 30.25 18.69 -12.54
CA ILE A 107 31.17 18.36 -13.63
C ILE A 107 30.42 18.24 -14.97
N PRO A 108 31.07 18.38 -16.15
CA PRO A 108 30.37 18.46 -17.44
C PRO A 108 29.39 17.32 -17.74
N VAL A 109 29.75 16.07 -17.44
CA VAL A 109 28.85 14.92 -17.67
C VAL A 109 27.59 14.94 -16.78
N SER A 110 27.65 15.59 -15.61
CA SER A 110 26.46 15.82 -14.78
C SER A 110 25.53 16.85 -15.42
N GLN A 111 26.09 17.91 -16.02
CA GLN A 111 25.33 18.92 -16.76
C GLN A 111 24.67 18.31 -18.02
N GLU A 112 25.40 17.47 -18.77
CA GLU A 112 24.83 16.67 -19.87
C GLU A 112 23.68 15.77 -19.38
N ASN A 113 23.81 15.14 -18.20
CA ASN A 113 22.79 14.25 -17.64
C ASN A 113 21.52 14.99 -17.16
N THR A 114 21.64 16.16 -16.51
CA THR A 114 20.49 17.03 -16.25
C THR A 114 19.86 17.52 -17.55
N HIS A 115 20.65 18.03 -18.51
CA HIS A 115 20.12 18.51 -19.79
C HIS A 115 19.34 17.40 -20.53
N ALA A 116 19.85 16.17 -20.56
CA ALA A 116 19.14 15.02 -21.13
C ALA A 116 17.89 14.59 -20.33
N THR A 117 17.81 14.92 -19.03
CA THR A 117 16.64 14.66 -18.17
C THR A 117 15.58 15.76 -18.32
N VAL A 118 15.98 17.02 -18.52
CA VAL A 118 15.08 18.19 -18.59
C VAL A 118 14.80 18.69 -20.01
N ASP A 119 15.33 18.05 -21.05
CA ASP A 119 15.09 18.38 -22.46
C ASP A 119 13.59 18.54 -22.77
N TRP A 120 13.21 19.73 -23.23
CA TRP A 120 11.83 20.10 -23.46
C TRP A 120 11.12 19.17 -24.45
N GLU A 121 11.75 18.77 -25.56
CA GLU A 121 11.10 17.94 -26.56
C GLU A 121 10.87 16.50 -26.08
N ALA A 122 11.84 15.92 -25.36
CA ALA A 122 11.69 14.63 -24.72
C ALA A 122 10.63 14.66 -23.61
N ARG A 123 10.62 15.71 -22.76
CA ARG A 123 9.62 15.91 -21.70
C ARG A 123 8.22 16.12 -22.26
N ARG A 124 8.02 17.04 -23.21
CA ARG A 124 6.76 17.30 -23.91
C ARG A 124 6.21 16.02 -24.53
N SER A 125 7.05 15.28 -25.28
CA SER A 125 6.65 13.99 -25.87
C SER A 125 6.29 12.93 -24.82
N GLN A 126 6.99 12.88 -23.68
CA GLN A 126 6.65 11.98 -22.57
C GLN A 126 5.33 12.36 -21.87
N MET A 127 5.02 13.65 -21.74
CA MET A 127 3.72 14.13 -21.26
C MET A 127 2.60 13.75 -22.24
N MET A 128 2.82 13.82 -23.57
CA MET A 128 1.85 13.32 -24.56
C MET A 128 1.64 11.79 -24.46
N CYS A 129 2.71 11.02 -24.27
CA CYS A 129 2.62 9.58 -24.00
C CYS A 129 1.82 9.28 -22.72
N PHE A 130 2.05 10.03 -21.64
CA PHE A 130 1.23 9.98 -20.43
C PHE A 130 -0.26 10.27 -20.75
N LEU A 131 -0.55 11.42 -21.37
CA LEU A 131 -1.91 11.87 -21.68
C LEU A 131 -2.68 10.84 -22.52
N GLU A 132 -2.01 10.11 -23.41
CA GLU A 132 -2.64 9.04 -24.20
C GLU A 132 -2.81 7.73 -23.43
N CYS A 133 -1.80 7.28 -22.66
CA CYS A 133 -1.87 6.07 -21.83
C CYS A 133 -2.92 6.15 -20.71
N PHE A 134 -3.02 7.30 -20.06
CA PHE A 134 -3.94 7.53 -18.94
C PHE A 134 -5.30 8.06 -19.41
N SER A 135 -5.31 8.80 -20.52
CA SER A 135 -6.49 9.35 -21.17
C SER A 135 -7.47 10.01 -20.18
N PRO A 136 -7.04 11.04 -19.41
CA PRO A 136 -7.95 11.83 -18.58
C PRO A 136 -9.04 12.51 -19.44
N ASP A 137 -10.24 12.72 -18.92
CA ASP A 137 -11.28 13.50 -19.60
C ASP A 137 -11.09 15.01 -19.41
N ILE A 138 -10.53 15.38 -18.25
CA ILE A 138 -10.15 16.74 -17.82
C ILE A 138 -8.70 16.68 -17.33
N MET A 139 -7.86 17.61 -17.77
CA MET A 139 -6.49 17.79 -17.29
C MET A 139 -6.28 19.24 -16.87
N VAL A 140 -5.76 19.44 -15.66
CA VAL A 140 -5.34 20.76 -15.17
C VAL A 140 -3.82 20.77 -15.08
N PHE A 141 -3.17 21.66 -15.82
CA PHE A 141 -1.73 21.84 -15.72
C PHE A 141 -1.41 23.10 -14.92
N THR A 142 -0.41 23.00 -14.04
CA THR A 142 0.14 24.12 -13.25
C THR A 142 1.57 24.44 -13.69
N GLU A 143 1.94 25.72 -13.53
CA GLU A 143 3.22 26.31 -13.97
C GLU A 143 3.54 26.04 -15.46
N VAL A 144 2.51 26.12 -16.32
CA VAL A 144 2.60 25.91 -17.77
C VAL A 144 3.38 27.02 -18.44
N ASP A 145 4.62 26.74 -18.82
CA ASP A 145 5.27 27.33 -19.99
C ASP A 145 4.92 26.55 -21.27
N HIS A 146 5.24 27.13 -22.43
CA HIS A 146 4.96 26.55 -23.76
C HIS A 146 3.48 26.16 -24.00
N TYR A 147 2.53 26.94 -23.45
CA TYR A 147 1.09 26.75 -23.64
C TYR A 147 0.71 26.68 -25.13
N ALA A 148 1.35 27.49 -25.98
CA ALA A 148 1.18 27.45 -27.44
C ALA A 148 1.42 26.04 -28.04
N GLU A 149 2.51 25.38 -27.62
CA GLU A 149 2.89 24.04 -28.06
C GLU A 149 2.01 22.96 -27.45
N PHE A 150 1.63 23.11 -26.18
CA PHE A 150 0.65 22.24 -25.52
C PHE A 150 -0.67 22.24 -26.29
N VAL A 151 -1.24 23.41 -26.61
CA VAL A 151 -2.51 23.51 -27.38
C VAL A 151 -2.42 22.81 -28.73
N SER A 152 -1.32 22.97 -29.45
CA SER A 152 -1.08 22.28 -30.72
C SER A 152 -1.02 20.75 -30.57
N SER A 153 -0.20 20.28 -29.62
CA SER A 153 0.05 18.85 -29.38
C SER A 153 -1.19 18.12 -28.84
N LEU A 154 -1.88 18.74 -27.88
CA LEU A 154 -3.08 18.20 -27.22
C LEU A 154 -4.30 18.15 -28.15
N ARG A 155 -4.40 19.07 -29.11
CA ARG A 155 -5.40 19.00 -30.19
C ARG A 155 -5.22 17.74 -31.03
N GLY A 156 -3.99 17.29 -31.25
CA GLY A 156 -3.68 15.99 -31.88
C GLY A 156 -4.16 14.76 -31.09
N LEU A 157 -4.30 14.89 -29.76
CA LEU A 157 -4.88 13.88 -28.86
C LEU A 157 -6.40 14.05 -28.63
N GLY A 158 -7.04 15.04 -29.27
CA GLY A 158 -8.47 15.32 -29.14
C GLY A 158 -8.86 16.10 -27.87
N TYR A 159 -7.91 16.83 -27.27
CA TYR A 159 -8.15 17.77 -26.18
C TYR A 159 -8.20 19.22 -26.71
N VAL A 160 -8.96 20.07 -26.03
CA VAL A 160 -9.00 21.53 -26.29
C VAL A 160 -9.03 22.30 -24.96
N SER A 161 -8.69 23.58 -25.05
CA SER A 161 -8.63 24.55 -23.95
C SER A 161 -9.23 25.91 -24.36
N GLN A 162 -10.21 25.91 -25.27
CA GLN A 162 -10.81 27.11 -25.85
C GLN A 162 -12.34 27.02 -25.81
N LEU A 163 -13.03 28.13 -25.53
CA LEU A 163 -14.47 28.23 -25.73
C LEU A 163 -14.84 28.00 -27.22
N PRO A 164 -15.99 27.39 -27.53
CA PRO A 164 -16.49 27.25 -28.91
C PRO A 164 -16.72 28.58 -29.64
N THR A 165 -16.83 29.68 -28.90
CA THR A 165 -16.98 31.05 -29.41
C THR A 165 -15.65 31.74 -29.70
N ALA A 166 -14.52 31.22 -29.21
CA ALA A 166 -13.20 31.73 -29.56
C ALA A 166 -12.93 31.40 -31.03
N SER A 167 -12.61 32.42 -31.85
CA SER A 167 -12.33 32.16 -33.27
C SER A 167 -11.10 31.27 -33.40
N ALA A 168 -11.26 30.11 -34.03
CA ALA A 168 -10.15 29.21 -34.37
C ALA A 168 -9.09 29.86 -35.30
N SER A 169 -9.38 31.04 -35.86
CA SER A 169 -8.43 31.86 -36.63
C SER A 169 -7.55 32.77 -35.78
N SER A 170 -7.85 32.96 -34.49
CA SER A 170 -6.97 33.71 -33.58
C SER A 170 -5.93 32.75 -33.01
N PRO A 171 -4.64 32.91 -33.29
CA PRO A 171 -3.61 32.18 -32.57
C PRO A 171 -3.57 32.63 -31.10
N TYR A 172 -3.03 31.78 -30.24
CA TYR A 172 -2.69 32.19 -28.89
C TYR A 172 -1.58 33.25 -28.94
N ARG A 173 -1.61 34.21 -28.03
CA ARG A 173 -0.61 35.27 -27.90
C ARG A 173 -0.29 35.52 -26.42
N PRO A 174 0.97 35.35 -25.98
CA PRO A 174 1.40 35.61 -24.62
C PRO A 174 1.01 37.00 -24.10
N ALA A 175 0.67 37.07 -22.81
CA ALA A 175 0.17 38.27 -22.15
C ALA A 175 1.23 39.39 -22.07
N HIS A 176 2.50 39.02 -21.91
CA HIS A 176 3.57 40.03 -21.85
C HIS A 176 3.73 40.82 -23.16
N LEU A 177 3.33 40.27 -24.31
CA LEU A 177 3.35 40.97 -25.61
C LEU A 177 2.30 42.09 -25.74
N ASP A 178 1.30 42.10 -24.86
CA ASP A 178 0.26 43.13 -24.78
C ASP A 178 0.44 44.05 -23.57
N SER A 179 1.51 43.88 -22.79
CA SER A 179 1.82 44.69 -21.61
C SER A 179 0.72 44.71 -20.53
N PHE A 180 -0.03 43.60 -20.43
CA PHE A 180 -0.98 43.41 -19.32
C PHE A 180 -0.30 43.55 -17.96
N SER A 181 -1.08 43.98 -16.97
CA SER A 181 -0.63 44.16 -15.60
C SER A 181 -1.83 44.01 -14.66
N ASP A 182 -1.56 43.54 -13.46
CA ASP A 182 -2.51 43.27 -12.38
C ASP A 182 -2.19 44.09 -11.11
N LYS A 183 -1.15 44.93 -11.15
CA LYS A 183 -0.67 45.79 -10.05
C LYS A 183 -1.70 46.77 -9.47
N THR A 184 -2.87 46.92 -10.10
CA THR A 184 -4.03 47.61 -9.54
C THR A 184 -5.30 46.82 -9.86
N PRO A 185 -6.34 46.84 -9.01
CA PRO A 185 -7.60 46.13 -9.27
C PRO A 185 -8.27 46.53 -10.59
N GLU A 186 -8.11 47.78 -11.02
CA GLU A 186 -8.60 48.25 -12.33
C GLU A 186 -7.88 47.55 -13.48
N LYS A 187 -6.54 47.48 -13.45
CA LYS A 187 -5.77 46.82 -14.51
C LYS A 187 -5.98 45.29 -14.49
N ALA A 188 -6.06 44.67 -13.31
CA ALA A 188 -6.40 43.27 -13.15
C ALA A 188 -7.77 42.95 -13.76
N ARG A 189 -8.78 43.80 -13.55
CA ARG A 189 -10.11 43.69 -14.16
C ARG A 189 -10.09 43.87 -15.67
N LEU A 190 -9.29 44.81 -16.20
CA LEU A 190 -9.13 45.01 -17.65
C LEU A 190 -8.44 43.80 -18.32
N PHE A 191 -7.36 43.30 -17.70
CA PHE A 191 -6.68 42.07 -18.12
C PHE A 191 -7.66 40.88 -18.11
N GLN A 192 -8.39 40.67 -17.02
CA GLN A 192 -9.44 39.64 -16.94
C GLN A 192 -10.45 39.76 -18.09
N GLN A 193 -11.03 40.94 -18.31
CA GLN A 193 -12.06 41.14 -19.33
C GLN A 193 -11.54 40.90 -20.75
N GLU A 194 -10.31 41.35 -21.07
CA GLU A 194 -9.74 41.09 -22.39
C GLU A 194 -9.35 39.61 -22.53
N TRP A 195 -8.80 38.99 -21.49
CA TRP A 195 -8.31 37.61 -21.54
C TRP A 195 -9.45 36.58 -21.62
N GLU A 196 -10.54 36.80 -20.88
CA GLU A 196 -11.80 36.05 -21.02
C GLU A 196 -12.38 36.20 -22.45
N SER A 197 -12.27 37.39 -23.06
CA SER A 197 -12.72 37.61 -24.45
C SER A 197 -11.89 36.85 -25.50
N ARG A 198 -10.61 36.52 -25.20
CA ARG A 198 -9.78 35.64 -26.04
C ARG A 198 -10.23 34.17 -25.96
N GLY A 199 -10.98 33.81 -24.91
CA GLY A 199 -11.66 32.52 -24.79
C GLY A 199 -10.74 31.32 -24.46
N TYR A 200 -9.52 31.57 -23.95
CA TYR A 200 -8.57 30.52 -23.55
C TYR A 200 -8.75 30.13 -22.09
N ALA A 201 -8.89 28.83 -21.84
CA ALA A 201 -8.86 28.22 -20.52
C ALA A 201 -7.42 28.13 -19.98
N PHE A 202 -6.80 29.30 -19.81
CA PHE A 202 -5.46 29.48 -19.32
C PHE A 202 -5.34 30.85 -18.64
N LEU A 203 -4.68 30.92 -17.50
CA LEU A 203 -4.36 32.17 -16.81
C LEU A 203 -2.83 32.32 -16.70
N PRO A 204 -2.20 33.24 -17.44
CA PRO A 204 -0.77 33.51 -17.32
C PRO A 204 -0.46 34.24 -16.01
N HIS A 205 0.61 33.81 -15.36
CA HIS A 205 1.22 34.45 -14.20
C HIS A 205 1.99 35.70 -14.67
N LEU A 206 1.52 36.89 -14.33
CA LEU A 206 2.13 38.15 -14.77
C LEU A 206 3.42 38.46 -13.97
N GLY A 207 4.42 37.63 -14.22
CA GLY A 207 5.75 37.64 -13.62
C GLY A 207 6.47 36.32 -13.87
N SER A 208 6.32 35.75 -15.08
CA SER A 208 6.76 34.41 -15.48
C SER A 208 8.21 34.11 -15.04
N VAL A 209 8.36 33.10 -14.19
CA VAL A 209 9.66 32.75 -13.57
C VAL A 209 10.55 32.02 -14.56
N SER A 210 10.02 31.04 -15.31
CA SER A 210 10.75 30.32 -16.34
C SER A 210 11.18 31.26 -17.48
N MET A 211 10.32 32.18 -17.95
CA MET A 211 10.71 33.22 -18.92
C MET A 211 11.89 34.06 -18.40
N HIS A 212 11.87 34.49 -17.13
CA HIS A 212 12.95 35.30 -16.57
C HIS A 212 14.27 34.51 -16.38
N VAL A 213 14.19 33.22 -16.02
CA VAL A 213 15.36 32.33 -15.97
C VAL A 213 15.93 32.13 -17.37
N HIS A 214 15.10 31.80 -18.37
CA HIS A 214 15.49 31.69 -19.78
C HIS A 214 16.14 32.98 -20.29
N MET A 215 15.59 34.16 -19.94
CA MET A 215 16.17 35.45 -20.31
C MET A 215 17.57 35.67 -19.71
N GLN A 216 17.85 35.13 -18.53
CA GLN A 216 19.14 35.25 -17.85
C GLN A 216 20.17 34.25 -18.38
N THR A 217 19.80 32.98 -18.58
CA THR A 217 20.70 31.94 -19.11
C THR A 217 21.11 32.22 -20.55
N THR A 218 20.19 32.71 -21.39
CA THR A 218 20.47 33.10 -22.79
C THR A 218 21.06 34.52 -22.96
N GLY A 219 21.30 35.24 -21.86
CA GLY A 219 21.74 36.64 -21.86
C GLY A 219 20.83 37.59 -22.64
N LEU A 220 19.56 37.21 -22.85
CA LEU A 220 18.55 38.01 -23.51
C LEU A 220 18.15 39.22 -22.64
N ASP A 221 18.24 39.11 -21.32
CA ASP A 221 18.02 40.20 -20.36
C ASP A 221 18.86 41.46 -20.70
N LYS A 222 20.16 41.26 -20.96
CA LYS A 222 21.11 42.30 -21.35
C LYS A 222 20.83 42.85 -22.75
N ARG A 223 20.38 41.98 -23.67
CA ARG A 223 20.00 42.37 -25.04
C ARG A 223 18.73 43.23 -25.05
N ILE A 224 17.74 42.92 -24.21
CA ILE A 224 16.53 43.76 -24.02
C ILE A 224 16.89 45.13 -23.43
N LEU A 225 17.75 45.18 -22.40
CA LEU A 225 18.23 46.47 -21.85
C LEU A 225 18.98 47.30 -22.89
N GLU A 226 19.75 46.66 -23.77
CA GLU A 226 20.47 47.33 -24.85
C GLU A 226 19.55 47.77 -26.01
N ALA A 227 18.52 46.99 -26.34
CA ALA A 227 17.45 47.40 -27.25
C ALA A 227 16.69 48.63 -26.71
N ALA A 228 16.43 48.68 -25.39
CA ALA A 228 15.80 49.83 -24.75
C ALA A 228 16.66 51.10 -24.85
N ARG A 229 17.99 51.02 -24.65
CA ARG A 229 18.91 52.15 -24.89
C ARG A 229 18.89 52.63 -26.35
N LYS A 230 18.71 51.72 -27.30
CA LYS A 230 18.68 52.01 -28.75
C LYS A 230 17.33 52.52 -29.26
N SER A 231 16.26 52.40 -28.49
CA SER A 231 14.92 52.87 -28.87
C SER A 231 14.82 54.39 -29.05
N GLY A 232 15.69 55.16 -28.39
CA GLY A 232 15.61 56.63 -28.33
C GLY A 232 14.71 57.17 -27.21
N GLU A 233 13.99 56.32 -26.48
CA GLU A 233 13.26 56.73 -25.27
C GLU A 233 14.20 56.78 -24.05
N PRO A 234 14.53 57.96 -23.49
CA PRO A 234 15.56 58.08 -22.46
C PRO A 234 15.19 57.33 -21.16
N ASP A 235 13.94 57.46 -20.71
CA ASP A 235 13.45 56.81 -19.50
C ASP A 235 13.27 55.28 -19.64
N LEU A 236 13.21 54.73 -20.86
CA LEU A 236 12.71 53.37 -21.08
C LEU A 236 13.60 52.34 -20.41
N VAL A 237 14.93 52.51 -20.52
CA VAL A 237 15.90 51.63 -19.86
C VAL A 237 15.83 51.75 -18.33
N GLU A 238 15.55 52.95 -17.78
CA GLU A 238 15.38 53.15 -16.33
C GLU A 238 14.10 52.46 -15.83
N LYS A 239 12.97 52.65 -16.53
CA LYS A 239 11.67 52.04 -16.21
C LYS A 239 11.72 50.51 -16.18
N ILE A 240 12.53 49.87 -17.04
CA ILE A 240 12.62 48.39 -17.10
C ILE A 240 13.77 47.79 -16.28
N THR A 241 14.65 48.59 -15.67
CA THR A 241 15.77 48.09 -14.85
C THR A 241 15.37 47.91 -13.39
N ASP A 242 15.77 46.81 -12.74
CA ASP A 242 15.74 46.66 -11.28
C ASP A 242 16.79 47.61 -10.66
N PRO A 243 16.39 48.70 -9.97
CA PRO A 243 17.31 49.73 -9.51
C PRO A 243 18.26 49.25 -8.39
N ARG A 244 18.03 48.06 -7.83
CA ARG A 244 18.92 47.45 -6.83
C ARG A 244 19.97 46.52 -7.45
N LYS A 245 19.79 46.11 -8.71
CA LYS A 245 20.64 45.09 -9.37
C LYS A 245 21.28 45.55 -10.67
N GLY A 246 20.72 46.55 -11.37
CA GLY A 246 21.15 46.92 -12.71
C GLY A 246 20.81 45.87 -13.79
N LEU A 247 19.87 44.97 -13.49
CA LEU A 247 19.39 43.90 -14.37
C LEU A 247 17.95 44.17 -14.84
N LEU A 248 17.47 43.44 -15.85
CA LEU A 248 16.09 43.55 -16.31
C LEU A 248 15.10 43.20 -15.18
N SER A 249 14.15 44.09 -14.91
CA SER A 249 13.10 43.89 -13.91
C SER A 249 12.20 42.72 -14.30
N ARG A 250 11.80 41.86 -13.34
CA ARG A 250 10.88 40.73 -13.60
C ARG A 250 9.57 41.16 -14.22
N ASN A 251 9.09 42.36 -13.89
CA ASN A 251 7.79 42.88 -14.31
C ASN A 251 7.97 43.99 -15.38
N TRP A 252 9.05 43.93 -16.17
CA TRP A 252 9.44 44.96 -17.14
C TRP A 252 8.36 45.29 -18.16
N TYR A 253 7.73 44.26 -18.73
CA TYR A 253 6.68 44.40 -19.75
C TYR A 253 5.41 45.05 -19.21
N GLN A 254 5.19 45.04 -17.89
CA GLN A 254 4.09 45.73 -17.22
C GLN A 254 4.37 47.22 -16.94
N LEU A 255 5.55 47.72 -17.28
CA LEU A 255 6.02 49.10 -17.01
C LEU A 255 6.13 49.94 -18.30
N ILE A 256 5.71 49.37 -19.43
CA ILE A 256 5.80 49.92 -20.78
C ILE A 256 4.43 49.85 -21.48
N GLN A 257 4.29 50.45 -22.66
CA GLN A 257 3.03 50.46 -23.40
C GLN A 257 2.81 49.14 -24.18
N PRO A 258 1.54 48.76 -24.47
CA PRO A 258 1.22 47.58 -25.28
C PRO A 258 1.98 47.56 -26.61
N GLY A 259 2.58 46.41 -26.94
CA GLY A 259 3.41 46.23 -28.12
C GLY A 259 4.89 46.66 -27.97
N THR A 260 5.24 47.51 -27.00
CA THR A 260 6.65 47.89 -26.75
C THR A 260 7.49 46.67 -26.34
N SER A 261 6.90 45.70 -25.62
CA SER A 261 7.56 44.44 -25.26
C SER A 261 7.96 43.62 -26.49
N LYS A 262 7.05 43.45 -27.46
CA LYS A 262 7.32 42.77 -28.72
C LYS A 262 8.50 43.43 -29.46
N MET A 263 8.45 44.75 -29.64
CA MET A 263 9.52 45.52 -30.30
C MET A 263 10.87 45.35 -29.60
N LEU A 264 10.91 45.33 -28.27
CA LEU A 264 12.14 45.14 -27.50
C LEU A 264 12.71 43.71 -27.62
N LEU A 265 11.86 42.69 -27.76
CA LEU A 265 12.28 41.30 -28.01
C LEU A 265 12.83 41.11 -29.43
N GLU A 266 12.14 41.64 -30.44
CA GLU A 266 12.61 41.62 -31.83
C GLU A 266 13.97 42.34 -31.97
N ASN A 267 14.10 43.55 -31.40
CA ASN A 267 15.36 44.30 -31.37
C ASN A 267 16.46 43.66 -30.51
N ALA A 268 16.12 42.74 -29.60
CA ALA A 268 17.07 41.93 -28.83
C ALA A 268 17.50 40.64 -29.56
N GLY A 269 16.99 40.40 -30.77
CA GLY A 269 17.30 39.21 -31.59
C GLY A 269 16.49 37.98 -31.22
N VAL A 270 15.19 38.15 -30.92
CA VAL A 270 14.21 37.06 -30.84
C VAL A 270 13.39 37.07 -32.14
N GLU A 271 13.48 36.02 -32.94
CA GLU A 271 12.85 35.96 -34.27
C GLU A 271 11.31 35.87 -34.20
N ASP A 272 10.78 35.11 -33.24
CA ASP A 272 9.36 35.13 -32.88
C ASP A 272 9.20 35.44 -31.39
N ALA A 273 8.74 36.66 -31.09
CA ALA A 273 8.48 37.10 -29.73
C ALA A 273 7.40 36.26 -29.00
N ALA A 274 6.55 35.51 -29.72
CA ALA A 274 5.55 34.59 -29.14
C ALA A 274 6.09 33.18 -28.82
N SER A 275 7.36 32.89 -29.15
CA SER A 275 8.05 31.65 -28.75
C SER A 275 8.51 31.66 -27.29
N LEU A 276 8.61 32.86 -26.69
CA LEU A 276 8.68 33.03 -25.25
C LEU A 276 7.25 33.00 -24.71
N ASP A 277 6.95 32.11 -23.78
CA ASP A 277 5.60 31.99 -23.20
C ASP A 277 5.54 32.53 -21.76
N ASP A 278 4.35 32.94 -21.35
CA ASP A 278 4.08 33.26 -19.95
C ASP A 278 3.78 31.94 -19.20
N MET A 279 4.48 31.69 -18.09
CA MET A 279 4.16 30.61 -17.15
C MET A 279 2.73 30.79 -16.63
N GLY A 280 1.91 29.75 -16.44
CA GLY A 280 0.55 29.93 -15.92
C GLY A 280 -0.19 28.65 -15.49
N VAL A 281 -1.51 28.69 -15.47
CA VAL A 281 -2.37 27.55 -15.13
C VAL A 281 -3.40 27.31 -16.23
N ALA A 282 -3.48 26.09 -16.74
CA ALA A 282 -4.32 25.72 -17.89
C ALA A 282 -5.32 24.61 -17.54
N VAL A 283 -6.51 24.66 -18.17
CA VAL A 283 -7.50 23.57 -18.15
C VAL A 283 -7.72 23.07 -19.56
N PHE A 284 -7.52 21.77 -19.78
CA PHE A 284 -7.80 21.06 -21.02
C PHE A 284 -8.87 19.99 -20.79
N TRP A 285 -9.72 19.75 -21.78
CA TRP A 285 -10.73 18.69 -21.74
C TRP A 285 -10.83 17.99 -23.09
N LYS A 286 -11.30 16.74 -23.08
CA LYS A 286 -11.58 16.00 -24.32
C LYS A 286 -12.79 16.59 -25.05
N ASP A 287 -12.55 17.26 -26.18
CA ASP A 287 -13.61 17.88 -26.98
C ASP A 287 -14.69 16.87 -27.39
N ARG A 288 -14.31 15.64 -27.75
CA ARG A 288 -15.25 14.57 -28.13
C ARG A 288 -16.24 14.14 -27.03
N ARG A 289 -16.08 14.64 -25.80
CA ARG A 289 -16.93 14.32 -24.64
C ARG A 289 -17.47 15.58 -23.96
N LEU A 290 -16.63 16.58 -23.74
CA LEU A 290 -16.95 17.75 -22.94
C LEU A 290 -17.01 18.99 -23.83
N LEU A 291 -18.01 19.83 -23.58
CA LEU A 291 -18.21 21.13 -24.22
C LEU A 291 -18.05 22.20 -23.15
N ALA A 292 -17.11 23.14 -23.33
CA ALA A 292 -17.07 24.31 -22.47
C ALA A 292 -18.18 25.29 -22.82
N THR A 293 -19.01 25.65 -21.85
CA THR A 293 -20.14 26.58 -22.01
C THR A 293 -19.81 27.96 -21.45
N GLU A 294 -19.02 28.01 -20.37
CA GLU A 294 -18.62 29.22 -19.65
C GLU A 294 -17.14 29.13 -19.28
N LEU A 295 -16.45 30.27 -19.30
CA LEU A 295 -15.04 30.45 -18.91
C LEU A 295 -14.94 31.73 -18.08
N ARG A 296 -14.13 31.69 -17.02
CA ARG A 296 -13.76 32.85 -16.21
C ARG A 296 -12.29 32.72 -15.78
N THR A 297 -11.57 33.83 -15.69
CA THR A 297 -10.19 33.87 -15.18
C THR A 297 -10.03 35.01 -14.18
N GLN A 298 -9.80 34.68 -12.91
CA GLN A 298 -9.83 35.63 -11.81
C GLN A 298 -8.41 35.82 -11.22
N PRO A 299 -7.74 36.95 -11.48
CA PRO A 299 -6.55 37.35 -10.73
C PRO A 299 -6.90 37.56 -9.25
N TYR A 300 -5.99 37.18 -8.36
CA TYR A 300 -6.09 37.46 -6.93
C TYR A 300 -5.81 38.96 -6.64
N PRO A 301 -6.33 39.53 -5.53
CA PRO A 301 -6.17 40.96 -5.22
C PRO A 301 -4.72 41.45 -5.09
N GLY A 302 -3.78 40.55 -4.78
CA GLY A 302 -2.34 40.87 -4.71
C GLY A 302 -1.62 40.93 -6.08
N GLY A 303 -2.27 40.49 -7.16
CA GLY A 303 -1.65 40.32 -8.48
C GLY A 303 -0.71 39.11 -8.56
N GLY A 304 -0.07 38.94 -9.72
CA GLY A 304 0.79 37.81 -10.10
C GLY A 304 0.03 36.52 -10.37
N LYS A 305 -0.87 36.13 -9.46
CA LYS A 305 -1.56 34.83 -9.41
C LYS A 305 -3.08 34.96 -9.50
N GLY A 306 -3.76 33.83 -9.63
CA GLY A 306 -5.22 33.74 -9.70
C GLY A 306 -5.70 32.32 -10.02
N PHE A 307 -6.97 32.19 -10.40
CA PHE A 307 -7.55 30.92 -10.86
C PHE A 307 -8.23 31.02 -12.23
N VAL A 308 -8.21 29.91 -12.96
CA VAL A 308 -9.01 29.69 -14.17
C VAL A 308 -10.18 28.77 -13.85
N GLN A 309 -11.37 29.08 -14.37
CA GLN A 309 -12.62 28.39 -14.10
C GLN A 309 -13.33 28.08 -15.42
N VAL A 310 -13.65 26.81 -15.67
CA VAL A 310 -14.33 26.36 -16.89
C VAL A 310 -15.54 25.51 -16.52
N LYS A 311 -16.71 25.83 -17.07
CA LYS A 311 -17.90 24.99 -16.95
C LYS A 311 -17.99 24.05 -18.15
N LEU A 312 -17.94 22.76 -17.88
CA LEU A 312 -17.88 21.68 -18.86
C LEU A 312 -19.16 20.84 -18.81
N GLN A 313 -19.89 20.80 -19.92
CA GLN A 313 -21.09 20.02 -20.13
C GLN A 313 -20.76 18.70 -20.84
N ASP A 314 -21.30 17.55 -20.41
CA ASP A 314 -21.11 16.29 -21.15
C ASP A 314 -22.00 16.27 -22.40
N ARG A 315 -21.38 16.14 -23.58
CA ARG A 315 -22.03 16.14 -24.89
C ARG A 315 -23.02 14.98 -25.08
N LYS A 316 -22.98 13.95 -24.24
CA LYS A 316 -23.96 12.84 -24.25
C LYS A 316 -25.15 13.08 -23.32
N ASP A 317 -25.01 13.99 -22.36
CA ASP A 317 -25.91 14.16 -21.23
C ASP A 317 -25.88 15.64 -20.80
N PRO A 318 -26.54 16.55 -21.56
CA PRO A 318 -26.38 17.99 -21.37
C PRO A 318 -26.86 18.53 -20.01
N GLU A 319 -27.64 17.74 -19.27
CA GLU A 319 -28.03 18.06 -17.88
C GLU A 319 -26.85 17.86 -16.90
N LYS A 320 -25.85 17.06 -17.27
CA LYS A 320 -24.60 16.91 -16.50
C LYS A 320 -23.58 17.94 -16.94
N SER A 321 -23.29 18.86 -16.03
CA SER A 321 -22.13 19.74 -16.12
C SER A 321 -21.29 19.70 -14.84
N VAL A 322 -20.01 20.06 -14.98
CA VAL A 322 -19.03 20.22 -13.91
C VAL A 322 -18.27 21.54 -14.12
N VAL A 323 -18.11 22.31 -13.04
CA VAL A 323 -17.21 23.44 -12.99
C VAL A 323 -15.84 22.95 -12.53
N VAL A 324 -14.82 23.20 -13.34
CA VAL A 324 -13.43 22.86 -13.07
C VAL A 324 -12.67 24.15 -12.79
N MET A 325 -12.05 24.23 -11.61
CA MET A 325 -11.17 25.33 -11.23
C MET A 325 -9.71 24.84 -11.19
N GLY A 326 -8.80 25.62 -11.78
CA GLY A 326 -7.35 25.42 -11.72
C GLY A 326 -6.66 26.62 -11.08
N THR A 327 -5.75 26.39 -10.14
CA THR A 327 -4.87 27.46 -9.61
C THR A 327 -3.47 26.96 -9.22
N HIS A 328 -2.57 27.91 -8.95
CA HIS A 328 -1.25 27.70 -8.38
C HIS A 328 -1.00 28.79 -7.33
N LEU A 329 -1.04 28.43 -6.04
CA LEU A 329 -0.90 29.37 -4.93
C LEU A 329 0.55 29.84 -4.72
N SER A 330 0.74 30.88 -3.91
CA SER A 330 2.05 31.46 -3.62
C SER A 330 3.04 30.48 -2.96
N SER A 331 4.29 30.51 -3.43
CA SER A 331 5.31 29.52 -3.07
C SER A 331 6.02 29.88 -1.77
N GLY A 332 5.97 29.00 -0.77
CA GLY A 332 6.61 29.23 0.52
C GLY A 332 6.44 28.05 1.47
N ASP A 333 7.40 27.90 2.38
CA ASP A 333 7.57 26.80 3.32
C ASP A 333 7.75 27.29 4.78
N THR A 334 7.29 28.51 5.08
CA THR A 334 7.21 29.05 6.45
C THR A 334 5.76 29.35 6.84
N PRO A 335 5.39 29.27 8.14
CA PRO A 335 4.03 29.60 8.62
C PRO A 335 3.52 30.99 8.23
N LYS A 336 4.40 31.95 7.95
CA LYS A 336 4.04 33.27 7.43
C LYS A 336 3.62 33.23 5.96
N ASP A 337 4.21 32.35 5.15
CA ASP A 337 3.81 32.16 3.76
C ASP A 337 2.45 31.45 3.68
N GLU A 338 2.15 30.61 4.67
CA GLU A 338 0.82 30.00 4.87
C GLU A 338 -0.25 31.02 5.29
N ASP A 339 0.07 31.97 6.19
CA ASP A 339 -0.80 33.14 6.42
C ASP A 339 -1.01 33.95 5.13
N GLU A 340 0.03 34.15 4.32
CA GLU A 340 -0.03 34.95 3.08
C GLU A 340 -0.94 34.29 2.03
N ARG A 341 -0.84 32.96 1.82
CA ARG A 341 -1.79 32.18 1.01
C ARG A 341 -3.23 32.33 1.52
N LEU A 342 -3.44 32.13 2.82
CA LEU A 342 -4.77 32.20 3.43
C LEU A 342 -5.40 33.60 3.28
N GLN A 343 -4.65 34.66 3.58
CA GLN A 343 -5.16 36.03 3.63
C GLN A 343 -5.18 36.76 2.27
N CYS A 344 -4.33 36.38 1.30
CA CYS A 344 -4.18 37.10 0.03
C CYS A 344 -4.64 36.33 -1.22
N GLU A 345 -4.90 35.02 -1.12
CA GLU A 345 -5.31 34.19 -2.28
C GLU A 345 -6.57 33.36 -1.99
N LEU A 346 -6.74 32.84 -0.77
CA LEU A 346 -7.87 31.98 -0.43
C LEU A 346 -9.08 32.72 0.15
N LEU A 347 -8.94 33.40 1.29
CA LEU A 347 -10.04 33.95 2.09
C LEU A 347 -10.39 35.41 1.77
N CYS A 348 -9.58 36.10 0.97
CA CYS A 348 -9.82 37.50 0.58
C CYS A 348 -11.06 37.67 -0.31
N GLU A 349 -11.61 38.89 -0.37
CA GLU A 349 -12.61 39.26 -1.39
C GLU A 349 -12.00 39.13 -2.79
N GLY A 350 -12.64 38.38 -3.68
CA GLY A 350 -12.05 37.98 -4.98
C GLY A 350 -11.05 36.81 -4.91
N GLY A 351 -10.82 36.26 -3.72
CA GLY A 351 -10.07 35.02 -3.50
C GLY A 351 -10.83 33.76 -3.90
N LEU A 352 -10.17 32.61 -3.79
CA LEU A 352 -10.68 31.33 -4.27
C LEU A 352 -11.88 30.80 -3.47
N ILE A 353 -11.90 30.97 -2.14
CA ILE A 353 -12.92 30.37 -1.27
C ILE A 353 -14.29 31.06 -1.40
N PRO A 354 -14.40 32.40 -1.50
CA PRO A 354 -15.67 33.05 -1.84
C PRO A 354 -16.30 32.57 -3.16
N GLU A 355 -15.49 32.35 -4.21
CA GLU A 355 -16.00 31.82 -5.49
C GLU A 355 -16.49 30.36 -5.33
N ILE A 356 -15.73 29.51 -4.62
CA ILE A 356 -16.15 28.14 -4.30
C ILE A 356 -17.49 28.15 -3.55
N HIS A 357 -17.69 29.06 -2.60
CA HIS A 357 -18.96 29.19 -1.87
C HIS A 357 -20.09 29.67 -2.79
N GLN A 358 -19.85 30.61 -3.71
CA GLN A 358 -20.84 31.03 -4.70
C GLN A 358 -21.27 29.86 -5.59
N LEU A 359 -20.32 29.10 -6.15
CA LEU A 359 -20.57 27.95 -7.03
C LEU A 359 -21.36 26.84 -6.32
N ARG A 360 -21.02 26.55 -5.06
CA ARG A 360 -21.78 25.59 -4.23
C ARG A 360 -23.16 26.10 -3.84
N ALA A 361 -23.35 27.40 -3.65
CA ALA A 361 -24.67 27.99 -3.40
C ALA A 361 -25.60 27.91 -4.62
N SER A 362 -25.06 27.95 -5.85
CA SER A 362 -25.79 27.63 -7.08
C SER A 362 -25.97 26.13 -7.35
N GLY A 363 -25.42 25.24 -6.52
CA GLY A 363 -25.57 23.79 -6.66
C GLY A 363 -24.73 23.15 -7.78
N GLU A 364 -23.68 23.83 -8.26
CA GLU A 364 -22.80 23.33 -9.32
C GLU A 364 -21.97 22.13 -8.83
N ASN A 365 -21.78 21.12 -9.69
CA ASN A 365 -20.76 20.08 -9.44
C ASN A 365 -19.38 20.73 -9.58
N LEU A 366 -18.55 20.63 -8.55
CA LEU A 366 -17.28 21.36 -8.47
C LEU A 366 -16.09 20.41 -8.36
N VAL A 367 -15.04 20.68 -9.13
CA VAL A 367 -13.70 20.10 -8.97
C VAL A 367 -12.68 21.24 -8.95
N VAL A 368 -11.80 21.25 -7.94
CA VAL A 368 -10.73 22.25 -7.79
C VAL A 368 -9.40 21.52 -7.78
N CYS A 369 -8.57 21.74 -8.78
CA CYS A 369 -7.21 21.20 -8.90
C CYS A 369 -6.19 22.31 -8.66
N MET A 370 -5.20 22.09 -7.81
CA MET A 370 -4.16 23.07 -7.58
C MET A 370 -2.82 22.48 -7.15
N ASP A 371 -1.74 23.19 -7.47
CA ASP A 371 -0.55 23.20 -6.64
C ASP A 371 -0.77 24.29 -5.57
N ALA A 372 -0.93 23.88 -4.33
CA ALA A 372 -1.15 24.77 -3.18
C ALA A 372 0.16 25.30 -2.57
N ASN A 373 1.32 24.75 -2.94
CA ASN A 373 2.60 24.93 -2.24
C ASN A 373 2.52 24.71 -0.71
N SER A 374 1.50 23.98 -0.23
CA SER A 374 1.17 23.74 1.18
C SER A 374 0.82 22.28 1.41
N ASP A 375 1.47 21.67 2.39
CA ASP A 375 1.15 20.32 2.90
C ASP A 375 -0.05 20.40 3.86
N PRO A 376 -0.96 19.40 3.93
CA PRO A 376 -2.16 19.47 4.77
C PRO A 376 -1.88 19.82 6.23
N SER A 377 -0.76 19.35 6.77
CA SER A 377 -0.37 19.54 8.18
C SER A 377 0.17 20.94 8.50
N PHE A 378 0.43 21.76 7.48
CA PHE A 378 1.17 23.00 7.59
C PHE A 378 0.31 24.16 8.08
N LYS A 379 0.66 24.72 9.25
CA LYS A 379 -0.17 25.70 9.98
C LYS A 379 0.35 27.12 9.80
N ALA A 380 -0.59 28.06 9.71
CA ALA A 380 -0.31 29.48 9.63
C ALA A 380 0.28 30.02 10.96
N ALA A 381 0.98 31.15 10.94
CA ALA A 381 1.54 31.75 12.16
C ALA A 381 0.49 32.54 12.96
N THR A 382 -0.52 33.12 12.31
CA THR A 382 -1.58 33.91 12.98
C THR A 382 -2.86 33.13 13.25
N SER A 383 -3.06 31.97 12.61
CA SER A 383 -4.28 31.16 12.67
C SER A 383 -3.97 29.67 12.89
N PRO A 384 -4.76 28.93 13.68
CA PRO A 384 -4.62 27.48 13.81
C PRO A 384 -5.09 26.69 12.56
N SER A 385 -5.51 27.39 11.49
CA SER A 385 -5.98 26.79 10.24
C SER A 385 -4.85 26.55 9.22
N THR A 386 -5.19 25.86 8.14
CA THR A 386 -4.31 25.50 7.03
C THR A 386 -5.06 25.72 5.71
N CYS A 387 -4.34 25.93 4.60
CA CYS A 387 -4.92 26.02 3.25
C CYS A 387 -5.78 24.79 2.96
N TRP A 388 -5.27 23.59 3.32
CA TRP A 388 -6.02 22.34 3.25
C TRP A 388 -7.34 22.42 3.99
N LYS A 389 -7.34 22.82 5.28
CA LYS A 389 -8.55 22.84 6.10
C LYS A 389 -9.64 23.74 5.53
N GLU A 390 -9.27 24.98 5.15
CA GLU A 390 -10.23 25.93 4.60
C GLU A 390 -10.79 25.46 3.25
N LEU A 391 -9.93 24.94 2.35
CA LEU A 391 -10.37 24.38 1.06
C LEU A 391 -11.20 23.10 1.23
N ARG A 392 -10.84 22.24 2.18
CA ARG A 392 -11.53 20.99 2.49
C ARG A 392 -12.93 21.25 3.06
N GLN A 393 -13.09 22.33 3.82
CA GLN A 393 -14.38 22.84 4.31
C GLN A 393 -15.18 23.52 3.18
N ALA A 394 -14.52 24.36 2.38
CA ALA A 394 -15.14 25.12 1.30
C ALA A 394 -15.68 24.25 0.18
N VAL A 395 -14.92 23.25 -0.30
CA VAL A 395 -15.31 22.39 -1.44
C VAL A 395 -16.12 21.16 -1.00
N GLY A 396 -15.67 20.46 0.05
CA GLY A 396 -16.45 19.43 0.75
C GLY A 396 -15.94 17.98 0.70
N ASN A 397 -15.05 17.61 -0.24
CA ASN A 397 -14.26 16.36 -0.25
C ASN A 397 -12.88 16.60 -0.88
N SER A 398 -11.92 15.71 -0.62
CA SER A 398 -10.59 15.71 -1.23
C SER A 398 -10.07 14.31 -1.55
N VAL A 399 -9.18 14.20 -2.53
CA VAL A 399 -8.47 12.96 -2.86
C VAL A 399 -7.64 12.40 -1.69
N TRP A 400 -7.14 13.25 -0.80
CA TRP A 400 -6.30 12.83 0.34
C TRP A 400 -7.07 12.55 1.64
N ASP A 401 -8.40 12.50 1.60
CA ASP A 401 -9.26 12.22 2.78
C ASP A 401 -9.03 10.84 3.42
N GLY A 402 -8.39 9.90 2.72
CA GLY A 402 -7.95 8.62 3.28
C GLY A 402 -6.67 8.71 4.13
N PHE A 403 -5.93 9.81 4.03
CA PHE A 403 -4.61 10.02 4.65
C PHE A 403 -4.58 11.19 5.64
N PHE A 404 -5.52 12.14 5.58
CA PHE A 404 -5.56 13.33 6.44
C PHE A 404 -6.96 13.60 7.00
N THR A 405 -7.02 14.16 8.21
CA THR A 405 -8.28 14.66 8.77
C THR A 405 -8.76 15.92 8.03
N PRO A 406 -10.02 16.34 8.20
CA PRO A 406 -10.48 17.66 7.75
C PRO A 406 -9.67 18.83 8.33
N ASP A 407 -9.00 18.64 9.48
CA ASP A 407 -8.08 19.62 10.08
C ASP A 407 -6.65 19.57 9.52
N GLY A 408 -6.35 18.67 8.58
CA GLY A 408 -5.03 18.52 7.96
C GLY A 408 -4.00 17.77 8.79
N ASN A 409 -4.37 17.27 9.98
CA ASN A 409 -3.50 16.36 10.71
C ASN A 409 -3.41 15.04 9.90
N PHE A 410 -2.22 14.49 9.74
CA PHE A 410 -2.06 13.15 9.16
C PHE A 410 -2.86 12.14 10.00
N LEU A 411 -3.59 11.26 9.31
CA LEU A 411 -4.25 10.14 9.96
C LEU A 411 -3.15 9.13 10.30
N ASP A 412 -2.62 9.21 11.53
CA ASP A 412 -1.75 8.18 12.10
C ASP A 412 -2.49 6.85 12.13
N GLN A 413 -2.26 6.10 11.05
CA GLN A 413 -2.73 4.75 10.85
C GLN A 413 -1.52 3.83 10.82
N SER A 414 -0.66 3.94 11.85
CA SER A 414 0.42 3.00 12.15
C SER A 414 -0.03 1.54 12.15
N ASP A 415 -1.30 1.26 12.48
CA ASP A 415 -1.92 -0.07 12.37
C ASP A 415 -2.42 -0.46 10.94
N GLN A 416 -2.52 0.50 10.00
CA GLN A 416 -2.88 0.27 8.57
C GLN A 416 -1.74 0.48 7.57
N GLY A 417 -0.52 0.81 8.01
CA GLY A 417 0.66 0.90 7.14
C GLY A 417 0.61 2.01 6.07
N LEU A 418 -0.32 2.95 6.14
CA LEU A 418 -0.39 4.06 5.19
C LEU A 418 0.79 5.01 5.44
N GLU A 419 1.79 4.98 4.56
CA GLU A 419 2.81 6.04 4.51
C GLU A 419 2.19 7.37 4.06
N GLN A 420 2.77 8.50 4.47
CA GLN A 420 2.33 9.81 4.00
C GLN A 420 2.46 9.88 2.47
N PRO A 421 1.36 10.17 1.74
CA PRO A 421 1.40 10.26 0.30
C PRO A 421 2.22 11.48 -0.12
N VAL A 422 3.00 11.34 -1.18
CA VAL A 422 3.81 12.41 -1.75
C VAL A 422 3.51 12.57 -3.23
N THR A 423 3.27 13.82 -3.61
CA THR A 423 3.17 14.26 -5.00
C THR A 423 4.40 15.05 -5.43
N THR A 424 5.16 15.65 -4.53
CA THR A 424 6.35 16.45 -4.88
C THR A 424 7.58 15.91 -4.18
N ASN A 425 8.60 15.53 -4.95
CA ASN A 425 9.80 14.84 -4.46
C ASN A 425 11.06 15.39 -5.13
N LYS A 426 11.49 16.58 -4.72
CA LYS A 426 12.52 17.35 -5.41
C LYS A 426 13.57 17.91 -4.47
N VAL A 427 14.84 17.79 -4.84
CA VAL A 427 15.97 18.37 -4.10
C VAL A 427 16.42 19.63 -4.83
N ARG A 428 16.41 20.79 -4.16
CA ARG A 428 16.92 22.03 -4.77
C ARG A 428 18.43 22.16 -4.49
N GLY A 429 19.22 22.20 -5.55
CA GLY A 429 20.68 22.25 -5.48
C GLY A 429 21.26 23.64 -5.25
N PRO A 430 22.59 23.74 -5.06
CA PRO A 430 23.30 24.99 -4.74
C PRO A 430 23.10 26.17 -5.71
N GLN A 431 22.70 25.94 -6.97
CA GLN A 431 22.39 27.02 -7.91
C GLN A 431 20.95 27.54 -7.80
N SER A 432 20.11 27.02 -6.90
CA SER A 432 18.71 27.44 -6.81
C SER A 432 18.56 28.91 -6.42
N ALA A 433 17.88 29.67 -7.29
CA ALA A 433 17.49 31.06 -7.03
C ALA A 433 16.61 31.23 -5.77
N GLN A 434 16.05 30.14 -5.23
CA GLN A 434 15.38 30.11 -3.93
C GLN A 434 16.37 29.68 -2.83
N ALA A 435 17.37 30.52 -2.54
CA ALA A 435 18.51 30.19 -1.67
C ALA A 435 18.15 29.57 -0.30
N LYS A 436 17.01 29.97 0.30
CA LYS A 436 16.48 29.40 1.56
C LYS A 436 16.11 27.91 1.47
N LYS A 437 15.83 27.41 0.27
CA LYS A 437 15.41 26.03 -0.02
C LYS A 437 16.54 25.16 -0.57
N ILE A 438 17.76 25.68 -0.71
CA ILE A 438 18.92 24.87 -1.10
C ILE A 438 19.14 23.81 0.00
N GLY A 439 19.25 22.55 -0.40
CA GLY A 439 19.31 21.43 0.55
C GLY A 439 17.99 21.16 1.28
N ASN A 440 16.87 21.75 0.86
CA ASN A 440 15.56 21.18 1.15
C ASN A 440 15.32 20.04 0.16
N HIS A 441 15.25 18.82 0.68
CA HIS A 441 14.45 17.77 0.06
C HIS A 441 12.98 18.16 0.26
N ALA A 442 12.38 18.76 -0.77
CA ALA A 442 10.96 19.06 -0.78
C ALA A 442 10.22 17.73 -1.01
N TYR A 443 9.69 17.21 0.09
CA TYR A 443 9.13 15.86 0.22
C TYR A 443 7.70 15.97 0.76
N TYR A 444 6.77 16.39 -0.11
CA TYR A 444 5.52 17.02 0.33
C TYR A 444 4.31 16.59 -0.51
N LEU A 445 3.12 16.85 0.05
CA LEU A 445 1.84 16.73 -0.62
C LEU A 445 1.26 18.11 -0.92
N ILE A 446 1.71 18.74 -2.01
CA ILE A 446 1.28 20.10 -2.38
C ILE A 446 0.32 20.14 -3.59
N ASP A 447 0.19 19.05 -4.34
CA ASP A 447 -0.87 18.92 -5.35
C ASP A 447 -2.15 18.41 -4.70
N HIS A 448 -3.26 19.12 -4.90
CA HIS A 448 -4.54 18.78 -4.31
C HIS A 448 -5.65 18.77 -5.36
N ILE A 449 -6.56 17.82 -5.23
CA ILE A 449 -7.81 17.74 -6.01
C ILE A 449 -8.98 17.66 -5.03
N PHE A 450 -9.64 18.79 -4.81
CA PHE A 450 -10.87 18.87 -4.03
C PHE A 450 -12.09 18.70 -4.94
N TYR A 451 -13.18 18.14 -4.43
CA TYR A 451 -14.41 17.94 -5.21
C TYR A 451 -15.69 18.00 -4.36
N SER A 452 -16.81 18.36 -4.99
CA SER A 452 -18.12 18.40 -4.35
C SER A 452 -18.61 16.98 -4.00
N PRO A 453 -19.03 16.70 -2.75
CA PRO A 453 -19.59 15.40 -2.36
C PRO A 453 -20.81 15.02 -3.19
N GLY A 454 -20.79 13.82 -3.79
CA GLY A 454 -21.91 13.24 -4.55
C GLY A 454 -21.53 12.70 -5.94
N SER A 455 -20.54 13.29 -6.60
CA SER A 455 -20.33 13.10 -8.05
C SER A 455 -18.98 12.49 -8.46
N PHE A 456 -18.01 12.37 -7.54
CA PHE A 456 -16.64 11.89 -7.80
C PHE A 456 -16.10 10.99 -6.68
N GLY A 457 -15.03 10.25 -6.98
CA GLY A 457 -14.29 9.42 -6.03
C GLY A 457 -12.81 9.29 -6.41
N HIS A 458 -11.95 9.01 -5.43
CA HIS A 458 -10.50 8.92 -5.58
C HIS A 458 -9.99 7.48 -5.79
N HIS A 459 -8.88 7.34 -6.52
CA HIS A 459 -8.08 6.13 -6.69
C HIS A 459 -6.58 6.50 -6.82
N ASP A 460 -5.68 5.56 -6.54
CA ASP A 460 -4.30 5.87 -6.14
C ASP A 460 -3.32 6.15 -7.29
N HIS A 461 -2.60 7.28 -7.23
CA HIS A 461 -1.32 7.46 -7.94
C HIS A 461 -0.27 8.31 -7.19
N ALA A 462 -0.52 8.74 -5.94
CA ALA A 462 0.55 9.26 -5.08
C ALA A 462 1.65 8.21 -4.84
N LYS A 463 2.84 8.67 -4.45
CA LYS A 463 3.91 7.80 -3.98
C LYS A 463 3.91 7.68 -2.46
N SER A 464 4.44 6.56 -1.97
CA SER A 464 4.68 6.32 -0.55
C SER A 464 5.97 7.03 -0.11
N ALA A 465 6.21 7.12 1.20
CA ALA A 465 7.41 7.73 1.77
C ALA A 465 8.69 7.06 1.24
N GLU A 466 8.77 5.73 1.26
CA GLU A 466 9.96 5.02 0.78
C GLU A 466 10.08 5.01 -0.77
N ASP A 467 8.97 4.77 -1.48
CA ASP A 467 9.00 4.56 -2.95
C ASP A 467 9.45 5.82 -3.72
N ALA A 468 9.24 7.02 -3.18
CA ALA A 468 9.75 8.26 -3.75
C ALA A 468 11.13 8.67 -3.22
N LEU A 469 11.51 8.40 -1.97
CA LEU A 469 12.89 8.65 -1.48
C LEU A 469 13.95 7.98 -2.38
N GLN A 470 13.62 6.86 -3.03
CA GLN A 470 14.48 6.17 -4.01
C GLN A 470 14.54 6.84 -5.41
N LYS A 471 13.71 7.84 -5.71
CA LYS A 471 13.42 8.34 -7.08
C LYS A 471 13.18 9.85 -7.11
N VAL A 472 14.20 10.64 -6.74
CA VAL A 472 14.21 12.10 -6.86
C VAL A 472 13.75 12.53 -8.26
N LEU A 473 12.85 13.51 -8.32
CA LEU A 473 12.28 14.06 -9.55
C LEU A 473 13.03 15.31 -10.02
N PRO A 474 13.01 15.62 -11.34
CA PRO A 474 12.37 14.88 -12.44
C PRO A 474 13.14 13.63 -12.88
N SER A 475 12.49 12.80 -13.69
CA SER A 475 13.09 11.63 -14.33
C SER A 475 12.58 11.43 -15.76
N LEU A 476 13.23 10.57 -16.54
CA LEU A 476 12.77 10.20 -17.89
C LEU A 476 11.34 9.63 -17.94
N LYS A 477 10.84 9.09 -16.81
CA LYS A 477 9.48 8.56 -16.68
C LYS A 477 8.51 9.65 -16.27
N ASP A 478 8.86 10.37 -15.23
CA ASP A 478 8.09 11.44 -14.58
C ASP A 478 8.80 12.78 -14.88
N PRO A 479 8.55 13.42 -16.03
CA PRO A 479 9.29 14.58 -16.56
C PRO A 479 8.99 15.92 -15.86
N SER A 480 8.29 15.86 -14.74
CA SER A 480 7.95 16.99 -13.86
C SER A 480 8.68 16.80 -12.54
N ASP A 481 8.86 17.87 -11.76
CA ASP A 481 9.30 17.74 -10.38
C ASP A 481 8.15 17.28 -9.42
N HIS A 482 6.97 16.93 -9.98
CA HIS A 482 5.76 16.38 -9.33
C HIS A 482 5.27 15.04 -9.97
N TYR A 483 4.51 14.23 -9.22
CA TYR A 483 3.84 12.99 -9.67
C TYR A 483 2.36 13.21 -10.05
N PRO A 484 1.84 12.54 -11.09
CA PRO A 484 0.41 12.59 -11.49
C PRO A 484 -0.52 11.81 -10.53
N VAL A 485 -1.83 12.11 -10.51
CA VAL A 485 -2.85 11.49 -9.61
C VAL A 485 -4.09 11.01 -10.41
N ILE A 486 -4.53 9.72 -10.31
CA ILE A 486 -5.34 9.06 -11.39
C ILE A 486 -6.28 7.86 -10.99
N VAL A 487 -7.30 7.68 -11.84
CA VAL A 487 -8.68 7.11 -11.75
C VAL A 487 -9.11 5.60 -11.76
N LEU A 488 -8.66 4.57 -10.98
CA LEU A 488 -9.24 3.17 -11.08
C LEU A 488 -9.48 2.24 -9.83
N PRO A 489 -10.58 1.42 -9.78
CA PRO A 489 -10.91 0.45 -8.71
C PRO A 489 -10.75 -1.07 -9.02
N ILE A 490 -10.33 -1.89 -8.03
CA ILE A 490 -10.29 -3.38 -8.12
C ILE A 490 -11.47 -4.07 -7.39
N ALA A 491 -11.78 -3.68 -6.16
CA ALA A 491 -12.68 -4.41 -5.28
C ALA A 491 -14.12 -4.58 -5.83
N ALA A 492 -14.57 -3.62 -6.66
CA ALA A 492 -15.87 -3.68 -7.34
C ALA A 492 -16.04 -4.95 -8.22
N ALA A 493 -14.95 -5.50 -8.77
CA ALA A 493 -15.03 -6.70 -9.59
C ALA A 493 -15.41 -7.95 -8.77
N PHE A 494 -14.95 -8.06 -7.51
CA PHE A 494 -15.32 -9.19 -6.66
C PHE A 494 -16.80 -9.13 -6.23
N GLY A 495 -17.28 -7.97 -5.76
CA GLY A 495 -18.68 -7.79 -5.39
C GLY A 495 -19.63 -8.07 -6.57
N PHE A 496 -19.31 -7.58 -7.76
CA PHE A 496 -20.11 -7.87 -8.96
C PHE A 496 -20.10 -9.37 -9.32
N ALA A 497 -18.94 -10.04 -9.24
CA ALA A 497 -18.86 -11.48 -9.48
C ALA A 497 -19.68 -12.31 -8.46
N GLN A 498 -19.74 -11.87 -7.20
CA GLN A 498 -20.61 -12.49 -6.18
C GLN A 498 -22.10 -12.27 -6.48
N LEU A 499 -22.50 -11.06 -6.89
CA LEU A 499 -23.88 -10.78 -7.32
C LEU A 499 -24.28 -11.68 -8.50
N CYS A 500 -23.40 -11.87 -9.49
CA CYS A 500 -23.62 -12.82 -10.59
C CYS A 500 -23.79 -14.27 -10.10
N ALA A 501 -22.96 -14.73 -9.16
CA ALA A 501 -23.07 -16.07 -8.57
C ALA A 501 -24.38 -16.26 -7.78
N MET A 502 -24.83 -15.23 -7.03
CA MET A 502 -26.11 -15.27 -6.31
C MET A 502 -27.32 -15.26 -7.24
N LYS A 503 -27.29 -14.50 -8.36
CA LYS A 503 -28.34 -14.58 -9.38
C LYS A 503 -28.33 -15.95 -10.09
N ALA A 504 -27.17 -16.58 -10.29
CA ALA A 504 -27.07 -17.93 -10.86
C ALA A 504 -27.66 -19.04 -9.94
N LEU A 505 -27.53 -18.90 -8.62
CA LEU A 505 -28.13 -19.82 -7.63
C LEU A 505 -29.67 -19.89 -7.69
N ARG A 506 -30.34 -18.89 -8.31
CA ARG A 506 -31.79 -18.95 -8.58
C ARG A 506 -32.17 -19.97 -9.68
N PHE A 507 -31.20 -20.51 -10.42
CA PHE A 507 -31.45 -21.38 -11.60
C PHE A 507 -30.73 -22.75 -11.53
N TYR A 508 -29.79 -22.93 -10.61
CA TYR A 508 -28.98 -24.14 -10.45
C TYR A 508 -28.71 -24.43 -8.98
N ASP A 509 -28.69 -25.72 -8.62
CA ASP A 509 -28.25 -26.14 -7.29
C ASP A 509 -26.77 -25.83 -7.05
N ALA A 510 -26.43 -25.52 -5.80
CA ALA A 510 -25.07 -25.16 -5.39
C ALA A 510 -24.02 -26.25 -5.70
N GLY A 511 -24.43 -27.53 -5.76
CA GLY A 511 -23.53 -28.63 -6.13
C GLY A 511 -23.17 -28.61 -7.61
N SER A 512 -24.13 -28.37 -8.50
CA SER A 512 -23.89 -28.22 -9.94
C SER A 512 -23.05 -26.97 -10.23
N LEU A 513 -23.35 -25.84 -9.58
CA LEU A 513 -22.52 -24.64 -9.69
C LEU A 513 -21.09 -24.89 -9.18
N LYS A 514 -20.88 -25.64 -8.09
CA LYS A 514 -19.54 -25.98 -7.59
C LYS A 514 -18.73 -26.87 -8.55
N VAL A 515 -19.40 -27.63 -9.44
CA VAL A 515 -18.73 -28.36 -10.54
C VAL A 515 -18.39 -27.42 -11.71
N ILE A 516 -19.33 -26.58 -12.14
CA ILE A 516 -19.09 -25.62 -13.24
C ILE A 516 -18.01 -24.60 -12.85
N ALA A 517 -17.90 -24.25 -11.57
CA ALA A 517 -16.87 -23.37 -11.01
C ALA A 517 -15.43 -23.83 -11.28
N GLN A 518 -15.20 -25.11 -11.61
CA GLN A 518 -13.84 -25.60 -11.88
C GLN A 518 -13.28 -25.06 -13.22
N VAL A 519 -14.10 -24.45 -14.07
CA VAL A 519 -13.68 -23.61 -15.21
C VAL A 519 -12.81 -22.42 -14.75
N ASN A 520 -12.88 -22.01 -13.47
CA ASN A 520 -11.96 -21.04 -12.88
C ASN A 520 -10.48 -21.42 -13.06
N LEU A 521 -10.14 -22.71 -13.05
CA LEU A 521 -8.74 -23.15 -13.13
C LEU A 521 -8.09 -22.82 -14.49
N PRO A 522 -8.59 -23.32 -15.65
CA PRO A 522 -8.00 -22.98 -16.95
C PRO A 522 -8.09 -21.49 -17.26
N LEU A 523 -9.17 -20.81 -16.84
CA LEU A 523 -9.30 -19.36 -17.06
C LEU A 523 -8.31 -18.55 -16.23
N THR A 524 -8.05 -18.93 -14.98
CA THR A 524 -7.01 -18.30 -14.14
C THR A 524 -5.60 -18.62 -14.65
N ALA A 525 -5.36 -19.81 -15.21
CA ALA A 525 -4.08 -20.12 -15.86
C ALA A 525 -3.84 -19.25 -17.11
N LEU A 526 -4.88 -19.11 -17.96
CA LEU A 526 -4.85 -18.26 -19.16
C LEU A 526 -4.63 -16.79 -18.79
N LEU A 527 -5.39 -16.26 -17.84
CA LEU A 527 -5.24 -14.87 -17.38
C LEU A 527 -3.91 -14.64 -16.65
N SER A 528 -3.37 -15.61 -15.90
CA SER A 528 -2.03 -15.49 -15.30
C SER A 528 -0.91 -15.53 -16.34
N TRP A 529 -1.09 -16.22 -17.47
CA TRP A 529 -0.14 -16.17 -18.58
C TRP A 529 -0.19 -14.81 -19.27
N LEU A 530 -1.40 -14.34 -19.62
CA LEU A 530 -1.61 -13.08 -20.36
C LEU A 530 -1.31 -11.81 -19.55
N LEU A 531 -1.61 -11.78 -18.25
CA LEU A 531 -1.56 -10.55 -17.43
C LEU A 531 -0.38 -10.49 -16.45
N LEU A 532 0.34 -11.59 -16.24
CA LEU A 532 1.49 -11.69 -15.30
C LEU A 532 2.75 -12.33 -15.95
N ASP A 533 2.83 -12.41 -17.28
CA ASP A 533 3.85 -13.15 -18.09
C ASP A 533 4.26 -14.53 -17.51
N ARG A 534 3.30 -15.28 -16.93
CA ARG A 534 3.63 -16.58 -16.35
C ARG A 534 3.70 -17.68 -17.38
N ARG A 535 4.92 -18.09 -17.69
CA ARG A 535 5.23 -19.16 -18.65
C ARG A 535 5.01 -20.52 -18.00
N TYR A 536 3.86 -21.13 -18.26
CA TYR A 536 3.56 -22.50 -17.85
C TYR A 536 4.14 -23.51 -18.85
N SER A 537 4.75 -24.59 -18.34
CA SER A 537 5.27 -25.67 -19.17
C SER A 537 4.13 -26.46 -19.85
N VAL A 538 4.43 -27.14 -20.97
CA VAL A 538 3.44 -27.97 -21.69
C VAL A 538 2.82 -29.04 -20.79
N LYS A 539 3.59 -29.59 -19.84
CA LYS A 539 3.09 -30.54 -18.82
C LYS A 539 2.06 -29.90 -17.88
N LYS A 540 2.30 -28.66 -17.43
CA LYS A 540 1.35 -27.88 -16.59
C LYS A 540 0.08 -27.55 -17.36
N TRP A 541 0.19 -27.14 -18.63
CA TRP A 541 -0.96 -26.92 -19.51
C TRP A 541 -1.77 -28.21 -19.73
N LEU A 542 -1.11 -29.35 -19.97
CA LEU A 542 -1.78 -30.64 -20.15
C LEU A 542 -2.49 -31.10 -18.86
N ALA A 543 -1.91 -30.85 -17.68
CA ALA A 543 -2.59 -31.11 -16.40
C ALA A 543 -3.83 -30.22 -16.19
N VAL A 544 -3.76 -28.93 -16.55
CA VAL A 544 -4.90 -28.00 -16.53
C VAL A 544 -6.00 -28.43 -17.53
N GLY A 545 -5.61 -28.85 -18.74
CA GLY A 545 -6.53 -29.40 -19.74
C GLY A 545 -7.21 -30.70 -19.28
N LEU A 546 -6.46 -31.62 -18.67
CA LEU A 546 -7.00 -32.85 -18.08
C LEU A 546 -8.01 -32.54 -16.98
N MET A 547 -7.70 -31.61 -16.07
CA MET A 547 -8.65 -31.16 -15.03
C MET A 547 -9.94 -30.58 -15.64
N LEU A 548 -9.86 -29.80 -16.72
CA LEU A 548 -11.05 -29.30 -17.42
C LEU A 548 -11.89 -30.45 -18.01
N VAL A 549 -11.26 -31.37 -18.76
CA VAL A 549 -11.95 -32.52 -19.38
C VAL A 549 -12.64 -33.40 -18.33
N THR A 550 -11.97 -33.71 -17.23
CA THR A 550 -12.55 -34.54 -16.16
C THR A 550 -13.72 -33.84 -15.45
N ASN A 551 -13.68 -32.52 -15.27
CA ASN A 551 -14.82 -31.76 -14.72
C ASN A 551 -16.01 -31.70 -15.69
N ILE A 552 -15.77 -31.63 -17.01
CA ILE A 552 -16.83 -31.72 -18.03
C ILE A 552 -17.48 -33.11 -18.00
N ALA A 553 -16.68 -34.18 -17.92
CA ALA A 553 -17.19 -35.55 -17.81
C ALA A 553 -18.00 -35.76 -16.51
N PHE A 554 -17.52 -35.22 -15.38
CA PHE A 554 -18.28 -35.21 -14.11
C PHE A 554 -19.63 -34.51 -14.27
N LEU A 555 -19.66 -33.33 -14.91
CA LEU A 555 -20.87 -32.56 -15.14
C LEU A 555 -21.86 -33.32 -16.04
N GLN A 556 -21.38 -33.97 -17.10
CA GLN A 556 -22.20 -34.83 -17.96
C GLN A 556 -22.81 -36.00 -17.18
N VAL A 557 -22.02 -36.73 -16.37
CA VAL A 557 -22.55 -37.80 -15.51
C VAL A 557 -23.60 -37.25 -14.53
N ARG A 558 -23.34 -36.11 -13.89
CA ARG A 558 -24.30 -35.48 -12.96
C ARG A 558 -25.62 -35.12 -13.64
N MET A 559 -25.59 -34.55 -14.86
CA MET A 559 -26.81 -34.17 -15.59
C MET A 559 -27.54 -35.35 -16.21
N LEU A 560 -26.84 -36.40 -16.66
CA LEU A 560 -27.44 -37.56 -17.35
C LEU A 560 -27.91 -38.66 -16.40
N VAL A 561 -27.28 -38.83 -15.24
CA VAL A 561 -27.51 -39.98 -14.32
C VAL A 561 -28.21 -39.56 -13.02
N LEU A 562 -28.02 -38.33 -12.54
CA LEU A 562 -28.49 -37.88 -11.22
C LEU A 562 -29.59 -36.81 -11.26
N GLN A 563 -30.07 -36.41 -12.44
CA GLN A 563 -31.16 -35.43 -12.55
C GLN A 563 -32.52 -36.13 -12.37
N PRO A 564 -33.33 -35.78 -11.35
CA PRO A 564 -34.58 -36.49 -11.07
C PRO A 564 -35.62 -36.35 -12.19
N SER A 565 -36.21 -37.47 -12.60
CA SER A 565 -37.24 -37.53 -13.66
C SER A 565 -38.44 -36.62 -13.40
N SER A 566 -38.77 -36.37 -12.13
CA SER A 566 -39.87 -35.50 -11.67
C SER A 566 -39.73 -34.03 -12.08
N CYS A 567 -38.57 -33.59 -12.59
CA CYS A 567 -38.35 -32.22 -13.07
C CYS A 567 -38.61 -32.06 -14.59
N ARG A 568 -39.18 -33.08 -15.26
CA ARG A 568 -39.26 -33.14 -16.74
C ARG A 568 -40.60 -32.74 -17.36
N GLU A 569 -41.71 -32.80 -16.61
CA GLU A 569 -43.06 -32.74 -17.19
C GLU A 569 -43.80 -31.40 -17.01
N ALA A 570 -43.37 -30.54 -16.09
CA ALA A 570 -44.16 -29.40 -15.63
C ALA A 570 -43.90 -28.04 -16.33
N PHE A 571 -43.22 -27.99 -17.48
CA PHE A 571 -42.64 -26.71 -17.98
C PHE A 571 -42.55 -26.51 -19.51
N CYS A 572 -43.37 -27.17 -20.32
CA CYS A 572 -43.31 -27.07 -21.79
C CYS A 572 -44.66 -27.04 -22.52
N GLU A 573 -45.48 -26.01 -22.28
CA GLU A 573 -46.40 -25.48 -23.31
C GLU A 573 -46.32 -23.93 -23.36
N GLU A 574 -46.48 -23.38 -24.57
CA GLU A 574 -46.70 -21.96 -24.94
C GLU A 574 -45.78 -20.83 -24.37
N LEU A 575 -44.61 -20.60 -25.01
CA LEU A 575 -44.14 -19.24 -25.40
C LEU A 575 -42.88 -19.28 -26.31
N PRO A 576 -42.86 -18.70 -27.54
CA PRO A 576 -41.83 -19.04 -28.54
C PRO A 576 -40.42 -18.47 -28.35
N PHE A 577 -40.22 -17.46 -27.48
CA PHE A 577 -38.98 -16.67 -27.44
C PHE A 577 -38.37 -16.44 -26.04
N ARG A 578 -38.79 -17.20 -25.02
CA ARG A 578 -38.14 -17.14 -23.70
C ARG A 578 -36.79 -17.88 -23.75
N ILE A 579 -35.69 -17.13 -23.61
CA ILE A 579 -34.38 -17.71 -23.24
C ILE A 579 -34.61 -18.57 -22.00
N ALA A 580 -34.37 -19.88 -22.11
CA ALA A 580 -34.66 -20.81 -21.03
C ALA A 580 -33.97 -20.36 -19.74
N PRO A 581 -34.64 -20.28 -18.57
CA PRO A 581 -34.07 -19.71 -17.35
C PRO A 581 -32.70 -20.28 -16.94
N LYS A 582 -32.48 -21.58 -17.23
CA LYS A 582 -31.18 -22.26 -17.07
C LYS A 582 -30.06 -21.63 -17.91
N VAL A 583 -30.32 -21.24 -19.16
CA VAL A 583 -29.33 -20.54 -20.02
C VAL A 583 -28.97 -19.18 -19.45
N LEU A 584 -29.95 -18.42 -18.94
CA LEU A 584 -29.70 -17.13 -18.29
C LEU A 584 -28.89 -17.29 -16.99
N GLY A 585 -29.20 -18.28 -16.16
CA GLY A 585 -28.42 -18.63 -14.98
C GLY A 585 -26.98 -19.05 -15.30
N MET A 586 -26.79 -19.81 -16.39
CA MET A 586 -25.46 -20.21 -16.87
C MET A 586 -24.66 -19.00 -17.37
N PHE A 587 -25.30 -18.07 -18.09
CA PHE A 587 -24.67 -16.82 -18.52
C PHE A 587 -24.18 -15.99 -17.32
N TYR A 588 -25.04 -15.75 -16.32
CA TYR A 588 -24.62 -15.06 -15.09
C TYR A 588 -23.47 -15.79 -14.39
N PHE A 589 -23.50 -17.12 -14.33
CA PHE A 589 -22.45 -17.88 -13.66
C PHE A 589 -21.11 -17.81 -14.39
N LEU A 590 -21.09 -17.94 -15.72
CA LEU A 590 -19.88 -17.84 -16.54
C LEU A 590 -19.31 -16.41 -16.55
N LEU A 591 -20.17 -15.39 -16.53
CA LEU A 591 -19.77 -13.99 -16.36
C LEU A 591 -19.12 -13.76 -14.98
N GLY A 592 -19.75 -14.27 -13.91
CA GLY A 592 -19.21 -14.23 -12.55
C GLY A 592 -17.86 -14.96 -12.43
N ILE A 593 -17.71 -16.12 -13.08
CA ILE A 593 -16.45 -16.86 -13.20
C ILE A 593 -15.38 -15.99 -13.87
N ALA A 594 -15.67 -15.37 -15.01
CA ALA A 594 -14.71 -14.57 -15.76
C ALA A 594 -14.24 -13.34 -14.98
N ILE A 595 -15.16 -12.63 -14.34
CA ILE A 595 -14.86 -11.46 -13.52
C ILE A 595 -14.12 -11.88 -12.23
N SER A 596 -14.51 -12.97 -11.57
CA SER A 596 -13.82 -13.50 -10.38
C SER A 596 -12.40 -13.98 -10.67
N CYS A 597 -12.15 -14.60 -11.83
CA CYS A 597 -10.81 -14.98 -12.26
C CYS A 597 -9.94 -13.75 -12.56
N SER A 598 -10.51 -12.76 -13.28
CA SER A 598 -9.82 -11.49 -13.58
C SER A 598 -9.47 -10.73 -12.30
N ALA A 599 -10.44 -10.56 -11.41
CA ALA A 599 -10.26 -9.95 -10.10
C ALA A 599 -9.24 -10.73 -9.24
N SER A 600 -9.23 -12.06 -9.29
CA SER A 600 -8.22 -12.88 -8.60
C SER A 600 -6.80 -12.65 -9.13
N ILE A 601 -6.63 -12.38 -10.42
CA ILE A 601 -5.32 -12.08 -11.03
C ILE A 601 -4.88 -10.64 -10.75
N PHE A 602 -5.79 -9.65 -10.79
CA PHE A 602 -5.47 -8.29 -10.35
C PHE A 602 -5.19 -8.21 -8.84
N ALA A 603 -5.93 -8.95 -8.02
CA ALA A 603 -5.62 -9.12 -6.60
C ALA A 603 -4.27 -9.84 -6.39
N GLU A 604 -3.86 -10.77 -7.26
CA GLU A 604 -2.50 -11.32 -7.20
C GLU A 604 -1.43 -10.29 -7.57
N LYS A 605 -1.63 -9.47 -8.63
CA LYS A 605 -0.71 -8.36 -8.96
C LYS A 605 -0.60 -7.39 -7.78
N PHE A 606 -1.72 -7.01 -7.17
CA PHE A 606 -1.79 -6.12 -6.00
C PHE A 606 -1.11 -6.72 -4.75
N LEU A 607 -1.51 -7.93 -4.32
CA LEU A 607 -0.99 -8.60 -3.12
C LEU A 607 0.51 -8.95 -3.20
N LYS A 608 1.11 -8.93 -4.40
CA LYS A 608 2.54 -9.21 -4.62
C LYS A 608 3.36 -8.00 -5.07
N LYS A 609 2.74 -6.92 -5.58
CA LYS A 609 3.42 -5.63 -5.82
C LYS A 609 4.00 -5.10 -4.50
N TRP A 610 3.28 -5.30 -3.40
CA TRP A 610 3.67 -4.89 -2.06
C TRP A 610 3.98 -6.14 -1.22
N PRO A 611 5.22 -6.66 -1.26
CA PRO A 611 5.57 -7.88 -0.55
C PRO A 611 5.62 -7.67 0.97
N GLU A 612 6.12 -6.52 1.41
CA GLU A 612 6.44 -6.21 2.81
C GLU A 612 5.19 -5.84 3.62
N GLU A 613 4.28 -5.08 2.99
CA GLU A 613 2.93 -4.77 3.46
C GLU A 613 2.21 -5.95 4.15
N PRO A 614 1.74 -5.80 5.41
CA PRO A 614 0.99 -6.84 6.10
C PRO A 614 -0.24 -7.33 5.30
N PHE A 615 -0.43 -8.65 5.29
CA PHE A 615 -1.51 -9.26 4.50
C PHE A 615 -2.91 -8.74 4.87
N TYR A 616 -3.15 -8.42 6.14
CA TYR A 616 -4.47 -8.00 6.60
C TYR A 616 -4.89 -6.63 6.05
N ILE A 617 -3.97 -5.68 5.89
CA ILE A 617 -4.23 -4.35 5.29
C ILE A 617 -4.68 -4.53 3.84
N LEU A 618 -3.84 -5.18 3.03
CA LEU A 618 -4.13 -5.45 1.63
C LEU A 618 -5.42 -6.27 1.44
N LYS A 619 -5.76 -7.15 2.40
CA LYS A 619 -7.01 -7.91 2.39
C LYS A 619 -8.21 -7.03 2.76
N THR A 620 -8.12 -6.16 3.77
CA THR A 620 -9.18 -5.23 4.16
C THR A 620 -9.54 -4.29 3.01
N ASN A 621 -8.53 -3.70 2.33
CA ASN A 621 -8.76 -2.79 1.22
C ASN A 621 -9.47 -3.47 0.02
N LEU A 622 -9.19 -4.76 -0.21
CA LEU A 622 -9.93 -5.57 -1.18
C LEU A 622 -11.37 -5.91 -0.74
N MET A 623 -11.68 -5.85 0.56
CA MET A 623 -13.01 -6.19 1.11
C MET A 623 -13.92 -4.97 1.28
N ILE A 624 -13.39 -3.76 1.46
CA ILE A 624 -14.21 -2.54 1.62
C ILE A 624 -15.10 -2.30 0.39
N GLY A 625 -14.56 -2.38 -0.83
CA GLY A 625 -15.38 -2.23 -2.05
C GLY A 625 -16.30 -3.42 -2.34
N GLU A 626 -16.00 -4.61 -1.78
CA GLU A 626 -16.92 -5.76 -1.82
C GLU A 626 -18.12 -5.51 -0.88
N LEU A 627 -17.88 -4.99 0.32
CA LEU A 627 -18.91 -4.56 1.28
C LEU A 627 -19.82 -3.47 0.70
N MET A 628 -19.25 -2.45 0.04
CA MET A 628 -20.05 -1.38 -0.59
C MET A 628 -20.99 -1.94 -1.67
N LEU A 629 -20.52 -2.87 -2.52
CA LEU A 629 -21.39 -3.52 -3.51
C LEU A 629 -22.37 -4.51 -2.89
N ALA A 630 -22.02 -5.17 -1.79
CA ALA A 630 -22.95 -6.02 -1.05
C ALA A 630 -24.11 -5.19 -0.48
N VAL A 631 -23.82 -4.04 0.16
CA VAL A 631 -24.83 -3.10 0.67
C VAL A 631 -25.70 -2.55 -0.47
N LEU A 632 -25.10 -2.07 -1.57
CA LEU A 632 -25.86 -1.60 -2.74
C LEU A 632 -26.71 -2.71 -3.37
N GLY A 633 -26.20 -3.94 -3.44
CA GLY A 633 -26.93 -5.10 -3.92
C GLY A 633 -28.12 -5.47 -3.02
N VAL A 634 -27.95 -5.39 -1.70
CA VAL A 634 -29.03 -5.58 -0.72
C VAL A 634 -30.09 -4.50 -0.88
N VAL A 635 -29.72 -3.22 -0.84
CA VAL A 635 -30.64 -2.08 -1.04
C VAL A 635 -31.40 -2.20 -2.35
N ASN A 636 -30.73 -2.51 -3.47
CA ASN A 636 -31.38 -2.64 -4.76
C ASN A 636 -32.33 -3.85 -4.85
N ASN A 637 -32.13 -4.95 -4.12
CA ASN A 637 -33.16 -5.99 -4.07
C ASN A 637 -34.37 -5.52 -3.24
N PHE A 638 -34.15 -4.88 -2.08
CA PHE A 638 -35.22 -4.31 -1.25
C PHE A 638 -36.09 -3.30 -2.00
N SER A 639 -35.49 -2.30 -2.67
CA SER A 639 -36.23 -1.24 -3.37
C SER A 639 -37.02 -1.71 -4.60
N ASN A 640 -36.82 -2.93 -5.09
CA ASN A 640 -37.57 -3.47 -6.24
C ASN A 640 -38.72 -4.41 -5.82
N GLU A 641 -38.69 -5.00 -4.61
CA GLU A 641 -39.70 -5.97 -4.17
C GLU A 641 -40.99 -5.32 -3.63
N GLU A 642 -41.01 -4.02 -3.35
CA GLU A 642 -42.17 -3.29 -2.79
C GLU A 642 -43.37 -3.14 -3.76
N SER A 643 -43.21 -3.47 -5.06
CA SER A 643 -44.08 -2.98 -6.13
C SER A 643 -45.17 -3.91 -6.66
N THR A 644 -45.06 -5.25 -6.56
CA THR A 644 -45.90 -6.15 -7.40
C THR A 644 -46.57 -7.38 -6.77
N ASP A 645 -46.13 -7.93 -5.63
CA ASP A 645 -46.82 -9.11 -5.07
C ASP A 645 -46.76 -9.17 -3.54
N LYS A 646 -47.93 -9.34 -2.89
CA LYS A 646 -48.05 -9.37 -1.42
C LYS A 646 -47.89 -10.76 -0.81
N ASN A 647 -47.79 -11.80 -1.65
CA ASN A 647 -47.70 -13.21 -1.23
C ASN A 647 -46.37 -13.89 -1.54
N SER A 648 -45.39 -13.19 -2.14
CA SER A 648 -44.02 -13.72 -2.27
C SER A 648 -43.24 -13.53 -0.97
N ASP A 649 -42.46 -14.54 -0.57
CA ASP A 649 -41.56 -14.52 0.59
C ASP A 649 -40.43 -13.48 0.42
N SER A 650 -40.75 -12.21 0.67
CA SER A 650 -39.80 -11.10 0.63
C SER A 650 -38.73 -11.25 1.71
N CYS A 651 -37.59 -10.57 1.53
CA CYS A 651 -36.49 -10.64 2.49
C CYS A 651 -36.77 -9.82 3.77
N SER A 652 -37.74 -10.23 4.57
CA SER A 652 -38.05 -9.56 5.85
C SER A 652 -36.88 -9.63 6.84
N TRP A 653 -36.89 -8.73 7.82
CA TRP A 653 -35.93 -8.75 8.92
C TRP A 653 -35.99 -10.04 9.76
N ASP A 654 -37.05 -10.86 9.63
CA ASP A 654 -37.14 -12.17 10.28
C ASP A 654 -36.07 -13.15 9.80
N GLN A 655 -35.48 -12.94 8.62
CA GLN A 655 -34.31 -13.72 8.20
C GLN A 655 -33.11 -13.57 9.17
N PHE A 656 -33.00 -12.46 9.91
CA PHE A 656 -32.02 -12.32 10.99
C PHE A 656 -32.30 -13.21 12.21
N ASN A 657 -33.55 -13.66 12.42
CA ASN A 657 -33.84 -14.64 13.48
C ASN A 657 -33.24 -16.02 13.16
N ASP A 658 -33.17 -16.39 11.88
CA ASP A 658 -32.53 -17.63 11.40
C ASP A 658 -30.99 -17.53 11.27
N TRP A 659 -30.38 -16.35 11.51
CA TRP A 659 -28.91 -16.21 11.52
C TRP A 659 -28.23 -17.13 12.53
N LYS A 660 -28.92 -17.59 13.59
CA LYS A 660 -28.39 -18.62 14.51
C LYS A 660 -28.00 -19.92 13.80
N ARG A 661 -28.64 -20.26 12.68
CA ARG A 661 -28.29 -21.42 11.82
C ARG A 661 -27.27 -21.06 10.74
N GLN A 662 -27.27 -19.81 10.26
CA GLN A 662 -26.41 -19.38 9.15
C GLN A 662 -25.01 -18.89 9.61
N LEU A 663 -24.88 -18.39 10.85
CA LEU A 663 -23.64 -17.83 11.40
C LEU A 663 -22.41 -18.78 11.27
N PRO A 664 -22.51 -20.10 11.49
CA PRO A 664 -21.38 -21.00 11.23
C PRO A 664 -20.93 -21.01 9.76
N VAL A 665 -21.86 -20.87 8.82
CA VAL A 665 -21.55 -20.79 7.37
C VAL A 665 -20.87 -19.46 7.04
N VAL A 666 -21.36 -18.34 7.62
CA VAL A 666 -20.76 -17.01 7.46
C VAL A 666 -19.33 -16.99 8.02
N LEU A 667 -19.10 -17.55 9.21
CA LEU A 667 -17.77 -17.66 9.80
C LEU A 667 -16.82 -18.53 8.96
N VAL A 668 -17.31 -19.66 8.43
CA VAL A 668 -16.53 -20.50 7.50
C VAL A 668 -16.22 -19.76 6.20
N TRP A 669 -17.16 -18.99 5.64
CA TRP A 669 -16.94 -18.17 4.44
C TRP A 669 -15.92 -17.06 4.68
N LEU A 670 -15.98 -16.39 5.84
CA LEU A 670 -15.01 -15.36 6.24
C LEU A 670 -13.60 -15.97 6.34
N LEU A 671 -13.43 -17.03 7.13
CA LEU A 671 -12.14 -17.74 7.26
C LEU A 671 -11.62 -18.22 5.90
N HIS A 672 -12.50 -18.77 5.06
CA HIS A 672 -12.17 -19.22 3.72
C HIS A 672 -11.70 -18.07 2.82
N GLY A 673 -12.39 -16.93 2.82
CA GLY A 673 -12.03 -15.75 2.03
C GLY A 673 -10.72 -15.07 2.47
N TRP A 674 -10.37 -15.19 3.75
CA TRP A 674 -9.07 -14.77 4.28
C TRP A 674 -7.94 -15.73 3.90
N ILE A 675 -8.12 -17.04 4.12
CA ILE A 675 -7.14 -18.08 3.73
C ILE A 675 -6.90 -18.06 2.20
N ALA A 676 -7.94 -17.85 1.41
CA ALA A 676 -7.85 -17.71 -0.05
C ALA A 676 -6.97 -16.52 -0.46
N GLY A 677 -7.08 -15.37 0.23
CA GLY A 677 -6.20 -14.22 0.00
C GLY A 677 -4.75 -14.49 0.42
N LEU A 678 -4.54 -15.19 1.54
CA LEU A 678 -3.21 -15.56 2.02
C LEU A 678 -2.50 -16.49 1.03
N LEU A 679 -3.23 -17.47 0.46
CA LEU A 679 -2.75 -18.34 -0.61
C LEU A 679 -2.45 -17.59 -1.90
N VAL A 680 -3.19 -16.52 -2.22
CA VAL A 680 -2.87 -15.65 -3.37
C VAL A 680 -1.56 -14.88 -3.12
N LYS A 681 -1.40 -14.22 -1.96
CA LYS A 681 -0.18 -13.46 -1.61
C LYS A 681 1.05 -14.35 -1.55
N ARG A 682 0.99 -15.47 -0.80
CA ARG A 682 2.14 -16.37 -0.60
C ARG A 682 2.42 -17.31 -1.78
N CYS A 683 1.37 -17.79 -2.47
CA CYS A 683 1.51 -18.81 -3.53
C CYS A 683 1.06 -18.28 -4.90
N SER A 684 -0.24 -18.31 -5.23
CA SER A 684 -0.85 -17.68 -6.42
C SER A 684 -2.36 -17.91 -6.46
N ALA A 685 -3.08 -17.15 -7.31
CA ALA A 685 -4.49 -17.40 -7.64
C ALA A 685 -4.71 -18.78 -8.31
N LEU A 686 -3.72 -19.28 -9.06
CA LEU A 686 -3.79 -20.62 -9.63
C LEU A 686 -3.64 -21.71 -8.55
N VAL A 687 -2.71 -21.55 -7.59
CA VAL A 687 -2.58 -22.46 -6.44
C VAL A 687 -3.83 -22.42 -5.56
N LYS A 688 -4.41 -21.24 -5.30
CA LYS A 688 -5.73 -21.08 -4.64
C LYS A 688 -6.78 -21.99 -5.29
N ASN A 689 -6.93 -21.94 -6.61
CA ASN A 689 -7.90 -22.75 -7.35
C ASN A 689 -7.60 -24.26 -7.26
N VAL A 690 -6.32 -24.67 -7.29
CA VAL A 690 -5.93 -26.07 -7.03
C VAL A 690 -6.30 -26.52 -5.60
N SER A 691 -6.16 -25.65 -4.60
CA SER A 691 -6.60 -25.93 -3.22
C SER A 691 -8.13 -26.07 -3.11
N HIS A 692 -8.92 -25.27 -3.83
CA HIS A 692 -10.39 -25.46 -3.90
C HIS A 692 -10.76 -26.82 -4.51
N ILE A 693 -10.04 -27.28 -5.53
CA ILE A 693 -10.23 -28.60 -6.15
C ILE A 693 -9.95 -29.71 -5.13
N LEU A 694 -8.79 -29.69 -4.47
CA LEU A 694 -8.42 -30.67 -3.45
C LEU A 694 -9.41 -30.68 -2.26
N SER A 695 -9.84 -29.51 -1.79
CA SER A 695 -10.88 -29.38 -0.76
C SER A 695 -12.20 -30.02 -1.18
N THR A 696 -12.58 -29.90 -2.46
CA THR A 696 -13.80 -30.51 -3.00
C THR A 696 -13.68 -32.04 -3.08
N LEU A 697 -12.52 -32.57 -3.47
CA LEU A 697 -12.25 -34.01 -3.45
C LEU A 697 -12.26 -34.57 -2.01
N ALA A 698 -11.64 -33.88 -1.06
CA ALA A 698 -11.65 -34.27 0.36
C ALA A 698 -13.07 -34.26 0.94
N THR A 699 -13.89 -33.27 0.59
CA THR A 699 -15.32 -33.22 0.97
C THR A 699 -16.08 -34.43 0.43
N TYR A 700 -15.85 -34.80 -0.83
CA TYR A 700 -16.48 -35.98 -1.43
C TYR A 700 -16.02 -37.29 -0.77
N GLY A 701 -14.72 -37.43 -0.50
CA GLY A 701 -14.16 -38.58 0.22
C GLY A 701 -14.75 -38.73 1.63
N TYR A 702 -14.88 -37.63 2.38
CA TYR A 702 -15.53 -37.63 3.69
C TYR A 702 -17.01 -38.04 3.61
N ALA A 703 -17.74 -37.56 2.60
CA ALA A 703 -19.15 -37.93 2.39
C ALA A 703 -19.35 -39.40 2.00
N LEU A 704 -18.37 -40.02 1.32
CA LEU A 704 -18.35 -41.47 1.08
C LEU A 704 -18.02 -42.25 2.36
N LEU A 705 -16.99 -41.84 3.12
CA LEU A 705 -16.55 -42.49 4.36
C LEU A 705 -17.60 -42.45 5.47
N THR A 706 -18.45 -41.43 5.49
CA THR A 706 -19.58 -41.30 6.42
C THR A 706 -20.89 -41.91 5.90
N HIS A 707 -20.86 -42.55 4.72
CA HIS A 707 -22.03 -43.07 4.01
C HIS A 707 -23.14 -42.03 3.71
N ALA A 708 -22.82 -40.73 3.80
CA ALA A 708 -23.72 -39.62 3.51
C ALA A 708 -24.04 -39.46 2.01
N LEU A 709 -23.27 -40.11 1.13
CA LEU A 709 -23.55 -40.23 -0.31
C LEU A 709 -23.46 -41.68 -0.78
N PRO A 710 -24.34 -42.13 -1.71
CA PRO A 710 -24.19 -43.42 -2.36
C PRO A 710 -22.92 -43.42 -3.24
N PHE A 711 -22.20 -44.54 -3.22
CA PHE A 711 -21.01 -44.71 -4.04
C PHE A 711 -21.35 -44.74 -5.54
N SER A 712 -20.64 -43.96 -6.35
CA SER A 712 -20.86 -43.88 -7.79
C SER A 712 -19.54 -43.98 -8.54
N TRP A 713 -19.34 -45.08 -9.26
CA TRP A 713 -18.06 -45.41 -9.87
C TRP A 713 -17.51 -44.33 -10.82
N PRO A 714 -18.29 -43.73 -11.74
CA PRO A 714 -17.77 -42.67 -12.62
C PRO A 714 -17.38 -41.40 -11.87
N VAL A 715 -18.09 -41.09 -10.76
CA VAL A 715 -17.81 -39.92 -9.91
C VAL A 715 -16.51 -40.14 -9.14
N THR A 716 -16.30 -41.34 -8.59
CA THR A 716 -15.03 -41.75 -7.95
C THR A 716 -13.87 -41.75 -8.94
N GLN A 717 -14.05 -42.31 -10.15
CA GLN A 717 -13.01 -42.30 -11.20
C GLN A 717 -12.64 -40.87 -11.63
N ALA A 718 -13.62 -39.98 -11.81
CA ALA A 718 -13.37 -38.57 -12.08
C ALA A 718 -12.59 -37.91 -10.93
N GLY A 719 -12.94 -38.18 -9.67
CA GLY A 719 -12.20 -37.68 -8.51
C GLY A 719 -10.73 -38.12 -8.48
N VAL A 720 -10.46 -39.38 -8.81
CA VAL A 720 -9.08 -39.92 -8.90
C VAL A 720 -8.30 -39.29 -10.06
N LEU A 721 -8.92 -39.10 -11.22
CA LEU A 721 -8.28 -38.45 -12.38
C LEU A 721 -7.93 -36.98 -12.09
N VAL A 722 -8.81 -36.24 -11.41
CA VAL A 722 -8.50 -34.87 -10.96
C VAL A 722 -7.35 -34.87 -9.93
N LEU A 723 -7.33 -35.80 -8.97
CA LEU A 723 -6.23 -35.93 -8.01
C LEU A 723 -4.88 -36.18 -8.72
N LEU A 724 -4.84 -37.11 -9.68
CA LEU A 724 -3.64 -37.40 -10.48
C LEU A 724 -3.19 -36.19 -11.30
N ALA A 725 -4.13 -35.42 -11.87
CA ALA A 725 -3.81 -34.20 -12.60
C ALA A 725 -3.24 -33.10 -11.69
N VAL A 726 -3.76 -32.95 -10.46
CA VAL A 726 -3.20 -32.03 -9.45
C VAL A 726 -1.81 -32.47 -9.01
N LEU A 727 -1.58 -33.78 -8.78
CA LEU A 727 -0.27 -34.31 -8.40
C LEU A 727 0.77 -34.11 -9.51
N ASN A 728 0.39 -34.25 -10.79
CA ASN A 728 1.24 -33.97 -11.95
C ASN A 728 1.55 -32.47 -12.13
N PHE A 729 0.56 -31.61 -11.83
CA PHE A 729 0.77 -30.15 -11.79
C PHE A 729 1.73 -29.74 -10.67
N ALA A 730 1.66 -30.39 -9.50
CA ALA A 730 2.53 -30.11 -8.35
C ALA A 730 3.94 -30.69 -8.50
N SER A 731 4.10 -31.87 -9.13
CA SER A 731 5.41 -32.53 -9.29
C SER A 731 6.29 -31.92 -10.39
N THR A 732 5.71 -31.11 -11.29
CA THR A 732 6.45 -30.44 -12.37
C THR A 732 7.14 -29.16 -11.90
N SER A 733 8.16 -29.31 -11.05
CA SER A 733 9.11 -28.23 -10.76
C SER A 733 9.80 -27.76 -12.04
N ASP A 734 9.99 -26.45 -12.20
CA ASP A 734 10.70 -25.91 -13.36
C ASP A 734 12.22 -26.05 -13.16
N GLU A 735 12.92 -26.67 -14.11
CA GLU A 735 14.32 -27.12 -13.92
C GLU A 735 15.37 -26.00 -13.98
N ARG A 736 14.96 -24.74 -14.16
CA ARG A 736 15.90 -23.61 -14.29
C ARG A 736 16.61 -23.27 -12.97
N THR A 737 17.82 -22.74 -13.15
CA THR A 737 18.79 -22.24 -12.15
C THR A 737 19.30 -23.24 -11.09
N GLN A 738 20.35 -23.98 -11.48
CA GLN A 738 21.17 -24.79 -10.56
C GLN A 738 21.91 -23.93 -9.51
N LYS A 739 22.31 -22.69 -9.83
CA LYS A 739 22.96 -21.76 -8.88
C LYS A 739 22.03 -21.30 -7.77
N ASP A 740 20.77 -21.02 -8.08
CA ASP A 740 19.78 -20.58 -7.08
C ASP A 740 19.48 -21.69 -6.07
N LYS A 741 19.77 -22.96 -6.38
CA LYS A 741 19.46 -24.09 -5.50
C LYS A 741 20.13 -23.97 -4.13
N ASP A 742 21.35 -23.43 -4.03
CA ASP A 742 22.03 -23.30 -2.74
C ASP A 742 21.58 -22.05 -1.95
N ILE A 743 21.32 -20.92 -2.62
CA ILE A 743 20.66 -19.75 -1.99
C ILE A 743 19.27 -20.15 -1.49
N LEU A 744 18.48 -20.86 -2.31
CA LEU A 744 17.18 -21.42 -1.93
C LEU A 744 17.28 -22.55 -0.91
N ARG A 745 18.45 -23.15 -0.67
CA ARG A 745 18.67 -24.17 0.36
C ARG A 745 19.01 -23.54 1.70
N GLN A 746 19.79 -22.46 1.71
CA GLN A 746 20.01 -21.62 2.89
C GLN A 746 18.70 -20.91 3.28
N ARG A 747 17.99 -20.32 2.31
CA ARG A 747 16.67 -19.73 2.53
C ARG A 747 15.65 -20.75 3.07
N ARG A 748 15.54 -21.94 2.47
CA ARG A 748 14.65 -23.01 2.99
C ARG A 748 15.04 -23.52 4.38
N ARG A 749 16.32 -23.45 4.80
CA ARG A 749 16.72 -23.74 6.18
C ARG A 749 16.20 -22.69 7.14
N MET A 750 16.38 -21.40 6.82
CA MET A 750 15.85 -20.30 7.63
C MET A 750 14.32 -20.33 7.69
N GLU A 751 13.64 -20.52 6.55
CA GLU A 751 12.18 -20.64 6.47
C GLU A 751 11.65 -21.87 7.24
N ALA A 752 12.37 -23.00 7.24
CA ALA A 752 12.00 -24.17 8.06
C ALA A 752 12.16 -23.90 9.57
N VAL A 753 13.24 -23.23 9.98
CA VAL A 753 13.44 -22.84 11.39
C VAL A 753 12.38 -21.82 11.83
N GLN A 754 12.12 -20.78 11.03
CA GLN A 754 11.04 -19.81 11.26
C GLN A 754 9.65 -20.49 11.31
N THR A 755 9.40 -21.51 10.49
CA THR A 755 8.15 -22.28 10.53
C THR A 755 8.06 -23.09 11.83
N ALA A 756 9.14 -23.71 12.26
CA ALA A 756 9.19 -24.47 13.51
C ALA A 756 9.06 -23.56 14.75
N ASP A 757 9.64 -22.35 14.69
CA ASP A 757 9.50 -21.29 15.69
C ASP A 757 8.07 -20.74 15.73
N PHE A 758 7.41 -20.54 14.59
CA PHE A 758 5.99 -20.19 14.53
C PHE A 758 5.10 -21.28 15.14
N VAL A 759 5.39 -22.57 14.89
CA VAL A 759 4.68 -23.68 15.53
C VAL A 759 4.99 -23.76 17.04
N MET A 760 6.20 -23.39 17.50
CA MET A 760 6.47 -23.20 18.94
C MET A 760 5.64 -22.07 19.57
N LEU A 761 5.39 -20.99 18.83
CA LEU A 761 4.52 -19.90 19.28
C LEU A 761 3.05 -20.35 19.31
N LEU A 762 2.58 -21.14 18.34
CA LEU A 762 1.26 -21.78 18.40
C LEU A 762 1.14 -22.74 19.60
N LEU A 763 2.20 -23.50 19.91
CA LEU A 763 2.26 -24.32 21.12
C LEU A 763 2.19 -23.46 22.41
N SER A 764 2.85 -22.30 22.45
CA SER A 764 2.73 -21.34 23.56
C SER A 764 1.27 -20.96 23.82
N TRP A 765 0.58 -20.51 22.77
CA TRP A 765 -0.85 -20.15 22.85
C TRP A 765 -1.73 -21.35 23.22
N HIS A 766 -1.45 -22.54 22.68
CA HIS A 766 -2.22 -23.73 22.98
C HIS A 766 -2.04 -24.18 24.44
N LEU A 767 -0.83 -24.11 25.00
CA LEU A 767 -0.56 -24.38 26.41
C LEU A 767 -1.25 -23.37 27.34
N TRP A 768 -1.34 -22.09 26.96
CA TRP A 768 -2.11 -21.09 27.71
C TRP A 768 -3.63 -21.32 27.65
N ILE A 769 -4.16 -21.71 26.50
CA ILE A 769 -5.58 -22.10 26.35
C ILE A 769 -5.87 -23.35 27.19
N LEU A 770 -4.98 -24.34 27.17
CA LEU A 770 -5.07 -25.53 28.04
C LEU A 770 -4.97 -25.16 29.52
N ALA A 771 -4.11 -24.21 29.91
CA ALA A 771 -4.01 -23.73 31.29
C ALA A 771 -5.32 -23.09 31.78
N LEU A 772 -5.96 -22.29 30.92
CA LEU A 772 -7.25 -21.66 31.20
C LEU A 772 -8.39 -22.69 31.28
N ILE A 773 -8.45 -23.65 30.35
CA ILE A 773 -9.42 -24.76 30.38
C ILE A 773 -9.21 -25.62 31.64
N TRP A 774 -7.97 -25.88 32.02
CA TRP A 774 -7.63 -26.63 33.23
C TRP A 774 -8.08 -25.90 34.49
N PHE A 775 -7.73 -24.62 34.60
CA PHE A 775 -8.12 -23.75 35.71
C PHE A 775 -9.64 -23.64 35.88
N LEU A 776 -10.38 -23.43 34.79
CA LEU A 776 -11.83 -23.24 34.82
C LEU A 776 -12.65 -24.54 34.92
N GLY A 777 -12.12 -25.67 34.42
CA GLY A 777 -12.89 -26.91 34.24
C GLY A 777 -12.43 -28.11 35.07
N PHE A 778 -11.20 -28.10 35.61
CA PHE A 778 -10.58 -29.29 36.21
C PHE A 778 -9.82 -29.03 37.52
N ALA A 779 -9.48 -27.78 37.85
CA ALA A 779 -8.67 -27.46 39.04
C ALA A 779 -9.33 -27.80 40.39
N GLU A 780 -10.67 -27.92 40.44
CA GLU A 780 -11.41 -28.40 41.61
C GLU A 780 -11.45 -29.95 41.71
N LEU A 781 -11.26 -30.66 40.59
CA LEU A 781 -11.35 -32.12 40.52
C LEU A 781 -10.04 -32.83 40.93
N VAL A 782 -8.95 -32.08 41.12
CA VAL A 782 -7.63 -32.63 41.46
C VAL A 782 -7.28 -32.30 42.91
N PRO A 783 -7.11 -33.31 43.80
CA PRO A 783 -6.86 -33.07 45.22
C PRO A 783 -5.47 -32.46 45.44
N LYS A 784 -5.43 -31.18 45.83
CA LYS A 784 -4.19 -30.44 46.10
C LYS A 784 -3.55 -30.91 47.42
N GLN A 785 -2.62 -31.88 47.34
CA GLN A 785 -1.99 -32.51 48.50
C GLN A 785 -0.45 -32.60 48.39
N GLY A 786 0.24 -31.71 49.10
CA GLY A 786 1.70 -31.75 49.30
C GLY A 786 2.29 -30.38 49.63
N LEU A 787 3.44 -30.37 50.30
CA LEU A 787 4.22 -29.18 50.70
C LEU A 787 4.80 -28.35 49.52
N LEU A 788 4.40 -28.68 48.29
CA LEU A 788 4.86 -28.07 47.04
C LEU A 788 3.69 -27.81 46.08
N ALA A 789 2.44 -27.88 46.55
CA ALA A 789 1.23 -27.86 45.71
C ALA A 789 1.14 -26.67 44.74
N GLY A 790 1.71 -25.51 45.07
CA GLY A 790 1.78 -24.36 44.16
C GLY A 790 2.71 -24.56 42.95
N ILE A 791 3.76 -25.38 43.07
CA ILE A 791 4.65 -25.78 41.96
C ILE A 791 3.97 -26.86 41.10
N GLU A 792 3.22 -27.75 41.75
CA GLU A 792 2.59 -28.92 41.11
C GLU A 792 1.28 -28.59 40.38
N ASP A 793 0.71 -27.40 40.57
CA ASP A 793 -0.56 -26.99 39.96
C ASP A 793 -0.45 -26.92 38.43
N GLY A 794 -1.24 -27.73 37.74
CA GLY A 794 -1.21 -27.86 36.27
C GLY A 794 -1.44 -26.55 35.51
N SER A 795 -2.17 -25.60 36.10
CA SER A 795 -2.39 -24.27 35.51
C SER A 795 -1.08 -23.47 35.51
N VAL A 796 -0.35 -23.51 36.63
CA VAL A 796 0.94 -22.84 36.83
C VAL A 796 2.03 -23.47 35.96
N VAL A 797 2.07 -24.81 35.90
CA VAL A 797 2.97 -25.55 35.02
C VAL A 797 2.69 -25.23 33.55
N LEU A 798 1.46 -25.39 33.06
CA LEU A 798 1.11 -25.14 31.65
C LEU A 798 1.39 -23.68 31.23
N LEU A 799 1.07 -22.69 32.08
CA LEU A 799 1.36 -21.28 31.82
C LEU A 799 2.87 -21.04 31.66
N SER A 800 3.67 -21.63 32.54
CA SER A 800 5.14 -21.53 32.54
C SER A 800 5.75 -22.26 31.34
N CYS A 801 5.20 -23.41 30.96
CA CYS A 801 5.58 -24.14 29.74
C CYS A 801 5.28 -23.32 28.49
N GLY A 802 4.09 -22.70 28.42
CA GLY A 802 3.72 -21.82 27.33
C GLY A 802 4.68 -20.64 27.23
N GLN A 803 4.91 -19.91 28.33
CA GLN A 803 5.84 -18.78 28.35
C GLN A 803 7.27 -19.19 27.94
N LEU A 804 7.78 -20.35 28.35
CA LEU A 804 9.07 -20.87 27.88
C LEU A 804 9.04 -21.16 26.35
N CYS A 805 7.98 -21.80 25.86
CA CYS A 805 7.79 -22.08 24.43
C CYS A 805 7.78 -20.79 23.59
N GLY A 806 7.02 -19.78 24.02
CA GLY A 806 6.92 -18.47 23.38
C GLY A 806 8.14 -17.56 23.59
N SER A 807 9.04 -17.89 24.51
CA SER A 807 10.31 -17.20 24.69
C SER A 807 11.40 -17.83 23.81
N LEU A 808 11.47 -19.16 23.76
CA LEU A 808 12.35 -19.90 22.86
C LEU A 808 11.98 -19.67 21.37
N SER A 809 10.70 -19.55 21.01
CA SER A 809 10.29 -19.21 19.63
C SER A 809 10.84 -17.88 19.13
N ARG A 810 11.28 -16.99 20.02
CA ARG A 810 11.92 -15.70 19.71
C ARG A 810 13.45 -15.72 19.87
N SER A 811 14.04 -16.86 20.25
CA SER A 811 15.45 -16.98 20.65
C SER A 811 16.39 -17.55 19.56
N ALA A 812 16.04 -17.41 18.27
CA ALA A 812 16.77 -18.01 17.14
C ALA A 812 17.40 -16.92 16.22
N PRO A 813 18.37 -16.12 16.71
CA PRO A 813 18.78 -14.85 16.08
C PRO A 813 19.30 -14.97 14.63
N ASN A 814 19.89 -16.11 14.26
CA ASN A 814 20.48 -16.34 12.93
C ASN A 814 19.75 -17.44 12.13
N GLY A 815 18.52 -17.82 12.52
CA GLY A 815 17.80 -18.92 11.84
C GLY A 815 18.43 -20.30 12.05
N GLU A 816 19.21 -20.49 13.13
CA GLU A 816 19.75 -21.77 13.56
C GLU A 816 19.27 -22.13 14.97
N TRP A 817 19.08 -23.43 15.24
CA TRP A 817 18.75 -23.96 16.56
C TRP A 817 19.98 -24.61 17.21
N PRO A 818 20.18 -24.47 18.54
CA PRO A 818 21.20 -25.21 19.26
C PRO A 818 20.85 -26.71 19.30
N ALA A 819 21.86 -27.57 19.39
CA ALA A 819 21.72 -29.03 19.18
C ALA A 819 20.67 -29.72 20.07
N TRP A 820 20.47 -29.23 21.29
CA TRP A 820 19.48 -29.76 22.24
C TRP A 820 18.03 -29.41 21.90
N ARG A 821 17.79 -28.31 21.16
CA ARG A 821 16.44 -27.79 20.94
C ARG A 821 15.63 -28.65 19.99
N LYS A 822 16.28 -29.32 19.02
CA LYS A 822 15.62 -30.23 18.08
C LYS A 822 15.04 -31.51 18.75
N PRO A 823 15.78 -32.27 19.57
CA PRO A 823 15.18 -33.39 20.30
C PRO A 823 14.15 -32.93 21.34
N TRP A 824 14.34 -31.78 21.99
CA TRP A 824 13.33 -31.19 22.88
C TRP A 824 12.03 -30.83 22.15
N TYR A 825 12.12 -30.23 20.95
CA TYR A 825 10.98 -29.96 20.07
C TYR A 825 10.25 -31.24 19.64
N LEU A 826 10.98 -32.31 19.33
CA LEU A 826 10.39 -33.61 18.99
C LEU A 826 9.77 -34.32 20.20
N ALA A 827 10.28 -34.12 21.42
CA ALA A 827 9.67 -34.67 22.63
C ALA A 827 8.27 -34.07 22.89
N TRP A 828 8.03 -32.81 22.53
CA TRP A 828 6.69 -32.21 22.58
C TRP A 828 5.67 -32.91 21.66
N VAL A 829 6.09 -33.51 20.53
CA VAL A 829 5.21 -34.33 19.68
C VAL A 829 4.67 -35.54 20.46
N VAL A 830 5.53 -36.18 21.27
CA VAL A 830 5.16 -37.32 22.10
C VAL A 830 4.24 -36.89 23.25
N VAL A 831 4.55 -35.77 23.92
CA VAL A 831 3.71 -35.21 24.99
C VAL A 831 2.32 -34.83 24.47
N LEU A 832 2.23 -34.15 23.33
CA LEU A 832 0.95 -33.79 22.69
C LEU A 832 0.17 -35.03 22.24
N ALA A 833 0.83 -36.09 21.77
CA ALA A 833 0.16 -37.35 21.43
C ALA A 833 -0.42 -38.07 22.67
N ILE A 834 0.29 -38.07 23.80
CA ILE A 834 -0.21 -38.63 25.07
C ILE A 834 -1.38 -37.79 25.60
N LEU A 835 -1.26 -36.45 25.57
CA LEU A 835 -2.36 -35.54 25.93
C LEU A 835 -3.58 -35.74 25.02
N ALA A 836 -3.37 -35.87 23.70
CA ALA A 836 -4.45 -36.14 22.75
C ALA A 836 -5.21 -37.43 23.09
N PHE A 837 -4.47 -38.50 23.41
CA PHE A 837 -5.04 -39.78 23.82
C PHE A 837 -5.82 -39.66 25.15
N GLY A 838 -5.27 -38.98 26.15
CA GLY A 838 -5.96 -38.71 27.43
C GLY A 838 -7.26 -37.94 27.26
N PHE A 839 -7.26 -36.86 26.46
CA PHE A 839 -8.47 -36.10 26.15
C PHE A 839 -9.50 -36.90 25.34
N VAL A 840 -9.07 -37.83 24.46
CA VAL A 840 -9.99 -38.74 23.78
C VAL A 840 -10.64 -39.73 24.76
N GLN A 841 -9.89 -40.25 25.74
CA GLN A 841 -10.43 -41.12 26.79
C GLN A 841 -11.43 -40.40 27.72
N THR A 842 -11.28 -39.09 27.95
CA THR A 842 -12.24 -38.27 28.72
C THR A 842 -13.35 -37.63 27.87
N SER A 843 -13.58 -38.12 26.64
CA SER A 843 -14.56 -37.61 25.68
C SER A 843 -14.36 -36.14 25.23
N ALA A 844 -13.25 -35.50 25.57
CA ALA A 844 -12.89 -34.14 25.16
C ALA A 844 -12.33 -34.09 23.72
N LEU A 845 -13.06 -34.68 22.77
CA LEU A 845 -12.61 -34.97 21.40
C LEU A 845 -12.05 -33.76 20.65
N VAL A 846 -12.59 -32.56 20.86
CA VAL A 846 -12.10 -31.32 20.23
C VAL A 846 -10.69 -30.98 20.72
N VAL A 847 -10.44 -31.08 22.03
CA VAL A 847 -9.11 -30.82 22.63
C VAL A 847 -8.13 -31.91 22.19
N GLY A 848 -8.56 -33.18 22.19
CA GLY A 848 -7.76 -34.29 21.68
C GLY A 848 -7.35 -34.12 20.21
N ALA A 849 -8.28 -33.70 19.35
CA ALA A 849 -8.02 -33.42 17.95
C ALA A 849 -7.05 -32.24 17.75
N LEU A 850 -7.17 -31.17 18.55
CA LEU A 850 -6.25 -30.02 18.50
C LEU A 850 -4.83 -30.42 18.92
N CYS A 851 -4.67 -31.17 20.02
CA CYS A 851 -3.37 -31.72 20.43
C CYS A 851 -2.77 -32.62 19.34
N GLY A 852 -3.57 -33.49 18.71
CA GLY A 852 -3.12 -34.35 17.61
C GLY A 852 -2.71 -33.59 16.34
N LEU A 853 -3.47 -32.55 15.96
CA LEU A 853 -3.14 -31.68 14.84
C LEU A 853 -1.86 -30.87 15.11
N LEU A 854 -1.67 -30.38 16.34
CA LEU A 854 -0.47 -29.66 16.75
C LEU A 854 0.76 -30.59 16.78
N ALA A 855 0.62 -31.83 17.26
CA ALA A 855 1.66 -32.85 17.20
C ALA A 855 2.09 -33.15 15.75
N ALA A 856 1.11 -33.29 14.85
CA ALA A 856 1.37 -33.49 13.42
C ALA A 856 2.05 -32.26 12.77
N ALA A 857 1.62 -31.04 13.13
CA ALA A 857 2.23 -29.80 12.66
C ALA A 857 3.68 -29.65 13.14
N MET A 858 3.98 -30.02 14.40
CA MET A 858 5.35 -30.05 14.93
C MET A 858 6.21 -31.11 14.23
N ALA A 859 5.69 -32.34 14.05
CA ALA A 859 6.40 -33.39 13.31
C ALA A 859 6.74 -32.96 11.87
N TRP A 860 5.82 -32.25 11.21
CA TRP A 860 6.00 -31.71 9.85
C TRP A 860 6.97 -30.53 9.79
N ALA A 861 6.93 -29.60 10.74
CA ALA A 861 7.74 -28.39 10.74
C ALA A 861 9.19 -28.61 11.23
N CYS A 862 9.52 -29.77 11.82
CA CYS A 862 10.84 -30.04 12.37
C CYS A 862 11.98 -29.89 11.32
N PRO A 863 12.96 -28.97 11.52
CA PRO A 863 13.89 -28.59 10.46
C PRO A 863 14.87 -29.71 10.05
N ALA A 864 14.92 -30.01 8.75
CA ALA A 864 15.73 -31.08 8.16
C ALA A 864 17.22 -30.70 8.00
N GLY A 865 17.96 -30.68 9.11
CA GLY A 865 19.42 -30.56 9.13
C GLY A 865 20.07 -31.01 10.45
N PRO A 866 21.42 -31.08 10.49
CA PRO A 866 22.17 -31.01 11.73
C PRO A 866 22.05 -29.61 12.35
N ALA A 867 22.30 -29.49 13.65
CA ALA A 867 22.35 -28.19 14.31
C ALA A 867 23.64 -27.44 13.97
N GLY A 868 23.56 -26.11 13.84
CA GLY A 868 24.73 -25.26 13.61
C GLY A 868 25.61 -25.13 14.86
N HIS A 869 26.92 -25.02 14.66
CA HIS A 869 27.86 -24.66 15.72
C HIS A 869 27.95 -23.14 15.84
N THR A 870 26.93 -22.52 16.43
CA THR A 870 27.03 -21.13 16.90
C THR A 870 28.04 -21.05 18.06
N PRO A 871 29.08 -20.21 17.97
CA PRO A 871 30.07 -20.08 19.03
C PRO A 871 29.46 -19.39 20.27
N GLU A 872 29.57 -20.00 21.45
CA GLU A 872 29.04 -19.40 22.69
C GLU A 872 29.85 -18.16 23.12
N PRO A 873 29.19 -17.05 23.50
CA PRO A 873 29.86 -15.88 24.06
C PRO A 873 30.38 -16.17 25.48
N LYS A 874 31.68 -15.94 25.70
CA LYS A 874 32.37 -16.27 26.97
C LYS A 874 32.26 -15.12 27.99
N GLY A 875 31.13 -15.07 28.71
CA GLY A 875 30.94 -14.15 29.86
C GLY A 875 31.27 -14.81 31.21
N PRO A 876 32.10 -14.21 32.09
CA PRO A 876 32.58 -14.87 33.32
C PRO A 876 31.49 -15.07 34.39
N ASP A 877 30.60 -14.10 34.61
CA ASP A 877 29.54 -14.21 35.64
C ASP A 877 28.47 -15.28 35.29
N ALA A 878 28.40 -15.73 34.03
CA ALA A 878 27.32 -16.58 33.54
C ALA A 878 27.35 -18.03 34.08
N VAL A 879 28.40 -18.42 34.82
CA VAL A 879 28.57 -19.76 35.39
C VAL A 879 27.65 -19.97 36.62
N LEU A 880 27.58 -19.00 37.53
CA LEU A 880 26.79 -19.14 38.77
C LEU A 880 25.28 -19.20 38.49
N GLY A 881 24.78 -18.30 37.63
CA GLY A 881 23.39 -18.34 37.20
C GLY A 881 23.02 -19.63 36.47
N ARG A 882 23.90 -20.12 35.58
CA ARG A 882 23.73 -21.43 34.92
C ARG A 882 23.67 -22.58 35.93
N GLY A 883 24.45 -22.52 37.01
CA GLY A 883 24.39 -23.46 38.12
C GLY A 883 23.00 -23.50 38.79
N LEU A 884 22.42 -22.35 39.11
CA LEU A 884 21.09 -22.28 39.72
C LEU A 884 19.99 -22.83 38.80
N VAL A 885 19.97 -22.41 37.52
CA VAL A 885 18.98 -22.90 36.54
C VAL A 885 19.09 -24.41 36.27
N ILE A 886 20.30 -24.98 36.39
CA ILE A 886 20.48 -26.44 36.35
C ILE A 886 19.86 -27.10 37.59
N LEU A 887 19.99 -26.52 38.79
CA LEU A 887 19.37 -27.04 40.00
C LEU A 887 17.83 -26.98 39.93
N ASP A 888 17.25 -25.90 39.41
CA ASP A 888 15.80 -25.80 39.16
C ASP A 888 15.32 -26.89 38.19
N GLY A 889 16.07 -27.09 37.11
CA GLY A 889 15.81 -28.15 36.13
C GLY A 889 15.94 -29.56 36.74
N MET A 890 16.90 -29.80 37.63
CA MET A 890 17.01 -31.07 38.36
C MET A 890 15.82 -31.27 39.31
N ALA A 891 15.42 -30.25 40.05
CA ALA A 891 14.29 -30.30 40.97
C ALA A 891 12.97 -30.58 40.22
N GLY A 892 12.71 -29.87 39.12
CA GLY A 892 11.51 -30.07 38.31
C GLY A 892 11.43 -31.44 37.62
N VAL A 893 12.57 -32.01 37.18
CA VAL A 893 12.62 -33.42 36.72
C VAL A 893 12.25 -34.39 37.85
N LEU A 894 12.81 -34.18 39.05
CA LEU A 894 12.50 -35.04 40.21
C LEU A 894 11.02 -34.96 40.61
N LEU A 895 10.41 -33.77 40.56
CA LEU A 895 8.99 -33.57 40.83
C LEU A 895 8.08 -34.20 39.77
N ALA A 896 8.40 -34.04 38.48
CA ALA A 896 7.66 -34.72 37.40
C ALA A 896 7.71 -36.26 37.56
N VAL A 897 8.87 -36.82 37.91
CA VAL A 897 9.03 -38.26 38.19
C VAL A 897 8.28 -38.69 39.45
N TRP A 898 8.19 -37.82 40.48
CA TRP A 898 7.44 -38.10 41.70
C TRP A 898 5.92 -38.11 41.47
N GLN A 899 5.40 -37.15 40.71
CA GLN A 899 3.98 -37.12 40.30
C GLN A 899 3.62 -38.34 39.45
N ALA A 900 4.44 -38.69 38.45
CA ALA A 900 4.24 -39.87 37.61
C ALA A 900 4.25 -41.20 38.39
N ARG A 901 4.83 -41.23 39.60
CA ARG A 901 4.82 -42.38 40.52
C ARG A 901 3.66 -42.38 41.52
N LYS A 902 2.99 -41.24 41.76
CA LYS A 902 1.90 -41.11 42.75
C LYS A 902 0.58 -41.73 42.30
N VAL A 903 0.34 -41.89 40.99
CA VAL A 903 -1.00 -42.07 40.42
C VAL A 903 -1.27 -43.48 39.87
N SER A 904 -2.54 -43.89 40.02
CA SER A 904 -3.06 -45.12 39.44
C SER A 904 -3.43 -44.91 37.97
N TRP A 905 -2.68 -45.53 37.06
CA TRP A 905 -2.91 -45.47 35.60
C TRP A 905 -4.20 -46.17 35.12
N HIS A 906 -5.15 -46.44 36.03
CA HIS A 906 -6.44 -47.07 35.79
C HIS A 906 -7.60 -46.06 35.68
N SER A 907 -7.41 -44.82 36.14
CA SER A 907 -8.41 -43.75 36.10
C SER A 907 -8.07 -42.73 35.02
N GLY A 908 -8.94 -42.57 34.02
CA GLY A 908 -8.70 -41.65 32.89
C GLY A 908 -8.54 -40.18 33.29
N VAL A 909 -9.19 -39.76 34.38
CA VAL A 909 -9.07 -38.39 34.91
C VAL A 909 -7.75 -38.20 35.66
N GLU A 910 -7.31 -39.18 36.46
CA GLU A 910 -5.99 -39.12 37.13
C GLU A 910 -4.84 -39.19 36.12
N MET A 911 -4.97 -40.05 35.10
CA MET A 911 -4.02 -40.16 34.00
C MET A 911 -3.94 -38.84 33.20
N LEU A 912 -5.07 -38.19 32.93
CA LEU A 912 -5.10 -36.88 32.27
C LEU A 912 -4.46 -35.80 33.16
N ALA A 913 -4.76 -35.77 34.46
CA ALA A 913 -4.17 -34.82 35.40
C ALA A 913 -2.64 -34.92 35.45
N VAL A 914 -2.08 -36.13 35.61
CA VAL A 914 -0.63 -36.34 35.60
C VAL A 914 -0.02 -36.09 34.22
N SER A 915 -0.74 -36.39 33.13
CA SER A 915 -0.27 -36.04 31.79
C SER A 915 -0.19 -34.52 31.58
N ILE A 916 -1.03 -33.74 32.25
CA ILE A 916 -1.08 -32.28 32.20
C ILE A 916 -0.09 -31.61 33.16
N THR A 917 0.18 -32.19 34.33
CA THR A 917 1.19 -31.65 35.27
C THR A 917 2.59 -32.15 34.94
N ALA A 918 2.82 -33.47 34.94
CA ALA A 918 4.14 -34.05 34.94
C ALA A 918 4.85 -33.99 33.58
N LEU A 919 4.14 -34.17 32.46
CA LEU A 919 4.79 -34.14 31.14
C LEU A 919 5.20 -32.71 30.74
N PRO A 920 4.36 -31.66 30.89
CA PRO A 920 4.80 -30.28 30.71
C PRO A 920 5.89 -29.88 31.72
N LEU A 921 5.79 -30.26 33.01
CA LEU A 921 6.84 -29.97 34.00
C LEU A 921 8.18 -30.61 33.61
N LEU A 922 8.18 -31.86 33.12
CA LEU A 922 9.35 -32.52 32.57
C LEU A 922 9.93 -31.76 31.37
N MET A 923 9.08 -31.32 30.43
CA MET A 923 9.51 -30.54 29.26
C MET A 923 10.09 -29.17 29.64
N PHE A 924 9.47 -28.46 30.58
CA PHE A 924 9.99 -27.22 31.15
C PHE A 924 11.39 -27.43 31.73
N SER A 925 11.51 -28.43 32.62
CA SER A 925 12.74 -28.75 33.34
C SER A 925 13.88 -29.19 32.42
N LEU A 926 13.58 -30.00 31.39
CA LEU A 926 14.55 -30.36 30.34
C LEU A 926 14.98 -29.12 29.54
N GLY A 927 14.10 -28.16 29.30
CA GLY A 927 14.44 -26.88 28.66
C GLY A 927 15.39 -26.03 29.51
N LEU A 928 15.27 -26.07 30.85
CA LEU A 928 16.20 -25.42 31.77
C LEU A 928 17.57 -26.11 31.77
N LEU A 929 17.60 -27.43 31.96
CA LEU A 929 18.83 -28.24 31.99
C LEU A 929 19.67 -28.13 30.72
N LEU A 930 19.00 -28.03 29.56
CA LEU A 930 19.65 -28.00 28.25
C LEU A 930 20.01 -26.58 27.78
N SER A 931 19.55 -25.53 28.47
CA SER A 931 19.76 -24.15 28.04
C SER A 931 21.25 -23.75 27.97
N SER A 932 21.62 -23.16 26.83
CA SER A 932 22.93 -22.56 26.59
C SER A 932 23.02 -21.14 27.16
N HIS A 933 24.20 -20.53 27.13
CA HIS A 933 24.38 -19.17 27.66
C HIS A 933 23.49 -18.11 26.98
N GLY A 934 23.15 -18.31 25.69
CA GLY A 934 22.18 -17.46 24.99
C GLY A 934 20.73 -17.67 25.44
N SER A 935 20.29 -18.92 25.59
CA SER A 935 18.89 -19.20 25.98
C SER A 935 18.62 -18.98 27.47
N LEU A 936 19.64 -18.94 28.33
CA LEU A 936 19.49 -18.58 29.75
C LEU A 936 18.77 -17.23 29.95
N LEU A 937 19.06 -16.22 29.12
CA LEU A 937 18.36 -14.93 29.14
C LEU A 937 16.86 -15.03 28.83
N THR A 938 16.42 -16.09 28.15
CA THR A 938 15.01 -16.36 27.81
C THR A 938 14.33 -17.33 28.79
N SER A 939 15.09 -18.22 29.43
CA SER A 939 14.56 -19.19 30.39
C SER A 939 14.38 -18.60 31.79
N VAL A 940 15.35 -17.81 32.29
CA VAL A 940 15.34 -17.25 33.65
C VAL A 940 14.10 -16.40 33.99
N PRO A 941 13.59 -15.51 33.12
CA PRO A 941 12.36 -14.76 33.42
C PRO A 941 11.16 -15.69 33.60
N THR A 942 11.15 -16.83 32.92
CA THR A 942 10.09 -17.83 33.04
C THR A 942 10.23 -18.65 34.33
N VAL A 943 11.44 -18.93 34.79
CA VAL A 943 11.67 -19.53 36.13
C VAL A 943 11.22 -18.59 37.23
N MET A 944 11.60 -17.30 37.16
CA MET A 944 11.12 -16.29 38.11
C MET A 944 9.59 -16.19 38.14
N LEU A 945 8.93 -16.18 36.97
CA LEU A 945 7.48 -16.19 36.86
C LEU A 945 6.86 -17.46 37.47
N HIS A 946 7.41 -18.63 37.17
CA HIS A 946 6.96 -19.90 37.71
C HIS A 946 7.03 -19.92 39.25
N LEU A 947 8.16 -19.50 39.83
CA LEU A 947 8.35 -19.40 41.28
C LEU A 947 7.38 -18.40 41.93
N ALA A 948 7.17 -17.23 41.31
CA ALA A 948 6.27 -16.20 41.82
C ALA A 948 4.78 -16.65 41.79
N VAL A 949 4.34 -17.27 40.69
CA VAL A 949 2.97 -17.78 40.57
C VAL A 949 2.77 -19.01 41.46
N ALA A 950 3.77 -19.88 41.59
CA ALA A 950 3.75 -20.99 42.55
C ALA A 950 3.65 -20.49 43.99
N ALA A 951 4.37 -19.42 44.36
CA ALA A 951 4.28 -18.81 45.68
C ALA A 951 2.88 -18.22 45.93
N ALA A 952 2.31 -17.50 44.95
CA ALA A 952 0.93 -16.99 45.05
C ALA A 952 -0.12 -18.13 45.19
N SER A 953 0.09 -19.24 44.49
CA SER A 953 -0.75 -20.45 44.59
C SER A 953 -0.61 -21.12 45.98
N SER A 954 0.61 -21.31 46.49
CA SER A 954 0.82 -21.82 47.85
C SER A 954 0.25 -20.89 48.93
N ALA A 955 0.30 -19.56 48.73
CA ALA A 955 -0.32 -18.59 49.64
C ALA A 955 -1.85 -18.70 49.68
N SER A 956 -2.51 -18.94 48.53
CA SER A 956 -3.96 -19.17 48.49
C SER A 956 -4.39 -20.48 49.20
N LEU A 957 -3.46 -21.44 49.31
CA LEU A 957 -3.61 -22.68 50.07
C LEU A 957 -3.14 -22.55 51.54
N ASN A 958 -2.71 -21.37 51.98
CA ASN A 958 -2.13 -21.08 53.30
C ASN A 958 -0.82 -21.84 53.65
N ASP A 959 -0.11 -22.41 52.67
CA ASP A 959 1.20 -23.02 52.89
C ASP A 959 2.32 -21.97 52.89
N TRP A 960 2.40 -21.24 53.99
CA TRP A 960 3.45 -20.24 54.23
C TRP A 960 4.87 -20.82 54.25
N THR A 961 5.02 -22.13 54.44
CA THR A 961 6.33 -22.82 54.39
C THR A 961 6.81 -22.91 52.94
N ALA A 962 5.93 -23.37 52.04
CA ALA A 962 6.20 -23.39 50.61
C ALA A 962 6.41 -21.98 50.05
N VAL A 963 5.61 -20.99 50.48
CA VAL A 963 5.81 -19.57 50.13
C VAL A 963 7.22 -19.10 50.53
N ALA A 964 7.66 -19.36 51.76
CA ALA A 964 8.98 -18.94 52.23
C ALA A 964 10.12 -19.58 51.42
N MET A 965 10.04 -20.88 51.13
CA MET A 965 11.04 -21.57 50.29
C MET A 965 11.09 -20.99 48.87
N LEU A 966 9.93 -20.82 48.23
CA LEU A 966 9.82 -20.29 46.87
C LEU A 966 10.33 -18.83 46.78
N MET A 967 10.02 -18.00 47.78
CA MET A 967 10.52 -16.63 47.85
C MET A 967 12.04 -16.57 48.04
N VAL A 968 12.66 -17.50 48.79
CA VAL A 968 14.13 -17.58 48.92
C VAL A 968 14.78 -17.93 47.58
N ILE A 969 14.24 -18.90 46.84
CA ILE A 969 14.76 -19.28 45.51
C ILE A 969 14.58 -18.13 44.51
N LEU A 970 13.40 -17.48 44.52
CA LEU A 970 13.12 -16.31 43.69
C LEU A 970 14.09 -15.14 44.01
N LEU A 971 14.36 -14.87 45.28
CA LEU A 971 15.33 -13.86 45.71
C LEU A 971 16.76 -14.22 45.28
N ALA A 972 17.15 -15.50 45.28
CA ALA A 972 18.44 -15.94 44.76
C ALA A 972 18.57 -15.68 43.24
N HIS A 973 17.52 -15.94 42.45
CA HIS A 973 17.49 -15.52 41.05
C HIS A 973 17.58 -14.00 40.90
N LEU A 974 16.76 -13.24 41.65
CA LEU A 974 16.75 -11.78 41.55
C LEU A 974 18.14 -11.20 41.89
N ALA A 975 18.83 -11.72 42.91
CA ALA A 975 20.17 -11.27 43.31
C ALA A 975 21.29 -11.66 42.32
N LEU A 976 21.13 -12.76 41.56
CA LEU A 976 22.10 -13.17 40.53
C LEU A 976 21.88 -12.47 39.18
N TYR A 977 20.65 -12.07 38.86
CA TYR A 977 20.28 -11.62 37.52
C TYR A 977 19.90 -10.14 37.42
N LEU A 978 19.37 -9.51 38.48
CA LEU A 978 19.20 -8.05 38.52
C LEU A 978 20.49 -7.35 38.97
N PRO A 979 20.74 -6.10 38.54
CA PRO A 979 21.92 -5.37 38.94
C PRO A 979 21.77 -4.91 40.40
N LEU A 980 22.55 -5.52 41.29
CA LEU A 980 22.83 -4.94 42.60
C LEU A 980 23.47 -3.56 42.39
N PRO A 981 23.27 -2.58 43.30
CA PRO A 981 23.68 -1.17 43.14
C PRO A 981 25.20 -0.92 43.18
N LEU A 982 26.01 -1.94 42.90
CA LEU A 982 27.48 -1.94 42.85
C LEU A 982 28.02 -2.16 41.42
N ARG A 983 27.14 -2.31 40.41
CA ARG A 983 27.50 -2.42 38.98
C ARG A 983 26.56 -1.55 38.14
N ASP A 984 27.05 -1.12 36.99
CA ASP A 984 26.26 -0.40 35.98
C ASP A 984 25.07 -1.26 35.51
N PRO A 985 23.81 -0.80 35.68
CA PRO A 985 22.62 -1.54 35.26
C PRO A 985 22.62 -1.88 33.76
N ASP A 986 23.04 -0.97 32.89
CA ASP A 986 22.95 -1.16 31.44
C ASP A 986 24.09 -2.04 30.89
N SER A 987 25.12 -2.33 31.71
CA SER A 987 26.09 -3.40 31.44
C SER A 987 25.52 -4.82 31.60
N ASN A 988 24.35 -4.98 32.23
CA ASN A 988 23.76 -6.30 32.50
C ASN A 988 22.77 -6.70 31.37
N PRO A 989 23.03 -7.80 30.63
CA PRO A 989 22.18 -8.26 29.53
C PRO A 989 20.79 -8.75 30.01
N PHE A 990 20.67 -9.19 31.27
CA PHE A 990 19.38 -9.52 31.85
C PHE A 990 18.60 -8.27 32.25
N TYR A 991 19.26 -7.25 32.83
CA TYR A 991 18.61 -5.98 33.12
C TYR A 991 18.09 -5.32 31.86
N THR A 992 18.91 -5.21 30.81
CA THR A 992 18.49 -4.60 29.54
C THR A 992 17.40 -5.41 28.85
N SER A 993 17.42 -6.75 28.93
CA SER A 993 16.32 -7.61 28.45
C SER A 993 15.02 -7.40 29.24
N LEU A 994 15.08 -7.35 30.57
CA LEU A 994 13.91 -7.17 31.43
C LEU A 994 13.37 -5.73 31.39
N ARG A 995 14.26 -4.72 31.25
CA ARG A 995 13.92 -3.31 30.99
C ARG A 995 13.22 -3.18 29.65
N ARG A 996 13.72 -3.81 28.58
CA ARG A 996 13.04 -3.86 27.27
C ARG A 996 11.68 -4.56 27.39
N GLY A 997 11.60 -5.74 28.01
CA GLY A 997 10.34 -6.46 28.21
C GLY A 997 9.31 -5.66 29.02
N GLY A 998 9.74 -5.03 30.10
CA GLY A 998 8.93 -4.13 30.93
C GLY A 998 8.52 -2.85 30.20
N GLN A 999 9.38 -2.29 29.35
CA GLN A 999 9.03 -1.16 28.47
C GLN A 999 8.02 -1.57 27.39
N LYS A 1000 8.18 -2.74 26.76
CA LYS A 1000 7.19 -3.27 25.81
C LYS A 1000 5.85 -3.54 26.48
N PHE A 1001 5.84 -4.09 27.70
CA PHE A 1001 4.61 -4.30 28.48
C PHE A 1001 3.98 -2.98 28.99
N ALA A 1002 4.80 -2.00 29.41
CA ALA A 1002 4.31 -0.69 29.82
C ALA A 1002 3.75 0.10 28.62
N ARG A 1003 4.36 -0.01 27.43
CA ARG A 1003 3.80 0.49 26.17
C ARG A 1003 2.47 -0.19 25.87
N PHE A 1004 2.43 -1.52 25.85
CA PHE A 1004 1.20 -2.32 25.65
C PHE A 1004 0.05 -1.94 26.61
N LEU A 1005 0.34 -1.53 27.84
CA LEU A 1005 -0.67 -1.07 28.81
C LEU A 1005 -1.00 0.44 28.73
N ALA A 1006 -0.10 1.27 28.22
CA ALA A 1006 -0.26 2.73 28.14
C ALA A 1006 -0.71 3.21 26.75
N GLN A 1007 -0.50 2.40 25.72
CA GLN A 1007 -1.02 2.63 24.37
C GLN A 1007 -2.54 2.44 24.41
N PRO A 1008 -3.34 3.38 23.88
CA PRO A 1008 -4.71 3.06 23.48
C PRO A 1008 -4.66 1.96 22.41
N VAL A 1009 -5.78 1.26 22.21
CA VAL A 1009 -5.86 0.02 21.40
C VAL A 1009 -5.44 0.21 19.91
N SER A 1010 -5.25 1.45 19.45
CA SER A 1010 -4.85 1.88 18.11
C SER A 1010 -3.34 2.19 17.98
N GLY A 1011 -2.46 1.40 18.60
CA GLY A 1011 -1.04 1.74 18.72
C GLY A 1011 -0.08 0.55 18.63
N PHE A 1012 -0.42 -0.50 17.88
CA PHE A 1012 0.33 -1.76 17.88
C PHE A 1012 1.45 -1.85 16.82
N GLY A 1013 1.57 -0.88 15.91
CA GLY A 1013 2.47 -0.94 14.74
C GLY A 1013 3.98 -0.74 14.96
N GLU A 1014 4.41 0.17 15.86
CA GLU A 1014 5.76 0.81 15.79
C GLU A 1014 6.99 -0.04 16.20
N GLU A 1015 6.83 -1.29 16.62
CA GLU A 1015 7.79 -2.01 17.50
C GLU A 1015 9.15 -2.46 16.89
N ASN A 1016 9.51 -2.05 15.67
CA ASN A 1016 10.72 -2.46 14.92
C ASN A 1016 11.58 -1.30 14.35
N SER A 1017 11.57 -0.13 14.98
CA SER A 1017 12.60 0.91 14.79
C SER A 1017 13.69 0.88 15.86
#